data_AF-A0A7G6T552-F1
#
_entry.id   AF-A0A7G6T552-F1
#
_cell.length_a   1.000
_cell.length_b   1.000
_cell.length_c   1.000
_cell.angle_alpha   90.00
_cell.angle_beta   90.00
_cell.angle_gamma   90.00
#
_symmetry.space_group_name_H-M   'P 1'
#
loop_
_entity.id
_entity.type
_entity.pdbx_description
1 polymer ?
#
loop_
_entity_poly.entity_id
_entity_poly.type
_entity_poly.pdbx_seq_one_letter_code
_entity_poly.pdbx_strand_id
1 'polypeptide(L)'
;MDNIRPISFGGCLLNNLISALHQNNKLGGIYKEMGFLRTPFSISAASAVQLLGFITGGKTIPPHVRRFCYLDSSREPNREQMGIPYTADIIIVEMSTSIDILYDDFVVNTNRFQEIILPELEHLNVPPRIVAKWRSSLVKQNESERAKYAQHLLELVPLTEKFEWLHDLVGRTTTRQLNVDDMTNYIGRIKETLDVPLAMVHHNFRYMPDGRPISWPTELKDQSIEVAHRLKAYEMDFAPFVARHGVKRVLADDCRHWNPEFFPEIANHLYKFISRVAGRGTPEDLIERTFVPTELENDEPPQIPNKSQSPDKRPSETTSVDESEKDNSTVGREIPPRDAGELQPGTDCGTLSADDLVYHPETASHFDFDANVLNMILVVGQSWALGGNNDEAGDAPLTAVPEHPGRALMFDAGSAPRGRRVSKLVDLFERATGSTKETPCGGLADYLMRTCESRFGKKPTVVFASVGRGGTTLSGLNQGSADGLLRGSAQHLEVMRLVAKAAEFARAEGKRVRVLAICLAHGESDAGRGTPADSYQRGLILLRQQYDADIRHLTGQVASVPMLTYQANRGASRPGIIAESVWSQLRVAKADPHIRCVGPVYHHEPEMRSDGRSAHLKAIGYRRIGFQFGHFILDDLFGPGLEPLRVSHVRLLRPNVIGLEYSRTITLEQNDDRINVSNLGAGLGIDAVGMGAAGPTITSLAISARDDKLLEIHFSNPISRSGAKLFIAARITGTNCGRHEGARSGIRTKVRYYVDPHDNTEMYDWACSETVELPYQ
;
A
#
# COMPACT_ATOMS: atom_id res chain seq x y z
N MET A 1 -16.24 -14.28 37.12
CA MET A 1 -14.92 -14.93 37.25
C MET A 1 -13.92 -13.97 36.65
N ASP A 2 -12.83 -13.67 37.35
CA ASP A 2 -11.81 -12.74 36.84
C ASP A 2 -11.22 -13.28 35.54
N ASN A 3 -11.01 -12.43 34.54
CA ASN A 3 -10.44 -12.85 33.25
C ASN A 3 -9.03 -13.45 33.44
N ILE A 4 -8.64 -14.42 32.60
CA ILE A 4 -7.24 -14.92 32.59
C ILE A 4 -6.33 -13.77 32.20
N ARG A 5 -5.21 -13.59 32.91
CA ARG A 5 -4.24 -12.51 32.74
C ARG A 5 -2.96 -13.06 32.09
N PRO A 6 -2.89 -13.17 30.76
CA PRO A 6 -1.66 -13.58 30.09
C PRO A 6 -0.62 -12.46 30.08
N ILE A 7 0.63 -12.82 30.29
CA ILE A 7 1.76 -11.99 29.87
C ILE A 7 2.43 -12.63 28.65
N SER A 8 2.49 -11.88 27.55
CA SER A 8 2.93 -12.40 26.26
C SER A 8 4.28 -11.84 25.82
N PHE A 9 5.13 -12.70 25.30
CA PHE A 9 6.43 -12.37 24.73
C PHE A 9 6.46 -12.90 23.30
N GLY A 10 6.28 -12.02 22.31
CA GLY A 10 6.23 -12.45 20.91
C GLY A 10 6.15 -11.32 19.91
N GLY A 11 5.96 -11.69 18.65
CA GLY A 11 5.73 -10.79 17.54
C GLY A 11 4.25 -10.46 17.32
N CYS A 12 3.94 -9.88 16.16
CA CYS A 12 2.59 -9.49 15.79
C CYS A 12 1.62 -10.68 15.66
N LEU A 13 2.09 -11.86 15.23
CA LEU A 13 1.23 -13.03 15.04
C LEU A 13 0.59 -13.51 16.34
N LEU A 14 1.32 -13.44 17.46
CA LEU A 14 0.78 -13.74 18.78
C LEU A 14 0.06 -12.54 19.38
N ASN A 15 0.74 -11.38 19.46
CA ASN A 15 0.25 -10.25 20.25
C ASN A 15 -1.01 -9.61 19.67
N ASN A 16 -1.24 -9.68 18.35
CA ASN A 16 -2.48 -9.18 17.76
C ASN A 16 -3.68 -10.05 18.18
N LEU A 17 -3.50 -11.38 18.26
CA LEU A 17 -4.56 -12.30 18.74
C LEU A 17 -4.89 -12.04 20.21
N ILE A 18 -3.86 -11.86 21.06
CA ILE A 18 -4.06 -11.56 22.49
C ILE A 18 -4.74 -10.20 22.67
N SER A 19 -4.34 -9.19 21.90
CA SER A 19 -4.96 -7.86 21.94
C SER A 19 -6.43 -7.92 21.54
N ALA A 20 -6.79 -8.72 20.54
CA ALA A 20 -8.18 -8.92 20.14
C ALA A 20 -9.00 -9.61 21.24
N LEU A 21 -8.45 -10.63 21.89
CA LEU A 21 -9.10 -11.30 23.03
C LEU A 21 -9.28 -10.35 24.22
N HIS A 22 -8.29 -9.49 24.48
CA HIS A 22 -8.41 -8.44 25.50
C HIS A 22 -9.50 -7.42 25.17
N GLN A 23 -9.53 -6.87 23.94
CA GLN A 23 -10.54 -5.91 23.50
C GLN A 23 -11.98 -6.48 23.55
N ASN A 24 -12.11 -7.80 23.38
CA ASN A 24 -13.38 -8.51 23.54
C ASN A 24 -13.65 -8.96 24.99
N ASN A 25 -12.94 -8.42 25.97
CA ASN A 25 -13.07 -8.71 27.40
C ASN A 25 -12.92 -10.21 27.75
N LYS A 26 -12.17 -10.98 26.96
CA LYS A 26 -11.89 -12.40 27.24
C LYS A 26 -10.62 -12.62 28.06
N LEU A 27 -9.64 -11.72 27.93
CA LEU A 27 -8.36 -11.76 28.65
C LEU A 27 -8.06 -10.42 29.33
N GLY A 28 -7.36 -10.48 30.47
CA GLY A 28 -6.76 -9.32 31.11
C GLY A 28 -5.60 -8.75 30.29
N GLY A 29 -5.33 -7.45 30.42
CA GLY A 29 -4.36 -6.74 29.60
C GLY A 29 -3.19 -6.21 30.42
N ILE A 30 -2.23 -7.08 30.78
CA ILE A 30 -1.09 -6.72 31.66
C ILE A 30 -0.32 -5.49 31.15
N TYR A 31 0.06 -5.48 29.87
CA TYR A 31 0.80 -4.33 29.31
C TYR A 31 -0.02 -3.03 29.34
N LYS A 32 -1.33 -3.11 29.10
CA LYS A 32 -2.22 -1.94 29.18
C LYS A 32 -2.34 -1.41 30.60
N GLU A 33 -2.43 -2.30 31.60
CA GLU A 33 -2.44 -1.93 33.02
C GLU A 33 -1.11 -1.31 33.46
N MET A 34 0.00 -1.74 32.86
CA MET A 34 1.32 -1.10 33.00
C MET A 34 1.44 0.24 32.26
N GLY A 35 0.39 0.67 31.55
CA GLY A 35 0.35 1.94 30.84
C GLY A 35 1.11 1.94 29.52
N PHE A 36 1.40 0.78 28.94
CA PHE A 36 1.80 0.70 27.53
C PHE A 36 0.58 0.94 26.65
N LEU A 37 0.75 1.77 25.64
CA LEU A 37 -0.26 2.05 24.61
C LEU A 37 -0.31 0.94 23.57
N ARG A 38 0.83 0.27 23.37
CA ARG A 38 0.94 -0.89 22.48
C ARG A 38 1.69 -2.00 23.19
N THR A 39 1.25 -3.24 22.97
CA THR A 39 1.96 -4.41 23.47
C THR A 39 3.39 -4.42 22.91
N PRO A 40 4.43 -4.39 23.77
CA PRO A 40 5.82 -4.43 23.32
C PRO A 40 6.13 -5.78 22.66
N PHE A 41 6.82 -5.76 21.51
CA PHE A 41 7.18 -6.96 20.78
C PHE A 41 8.57 -7.46 21.17
N SER A 42 8.68 -8.76 21.46
CA SER A 42 9.93 -9.45 21.74
C SER A 42 10.06 -10.65 20.80
N ILE A 43 10.98 -10.59 19.85
CA ILE A 43 11.05 -11.52 18.71
C ILE A 43 11.95 -12.75 18.94
N SER A 44 12.85 -12.70 19.92
CA SER A 44 13.78 -13.77 20.32
C SER A 44 13.70 -14.06 21.84
N ALA A 45 14.23 -15.21 22.28
CA ALA A 45 14.29 -15.56 23.70
C ALA A 45 15.00 -14.52 24.57
N ALA A 46 16.14 -13.99 24.08
CA ALA A 46 16.89 -12.98 24.80
C ALA A 46 16.13 -11.64 24.87
N SER A 47 15.45 -11.25 23.80
CA SER A 47 14.60 -10.05 23.81
C SER A 47 13.41 -10.16 24.77
N ALA A 48 12.88 -11.37 24.98
CA ALA A 48 11.80 -11.65 25.92
C ALA A 48 12.26 -11.48 27.37
N VAL A 49 13.43 -12.02 27.73
CA VAL A 49 14.04 -11.79 29.06
C VAL A 49 14.42 -10.33 29.25
N GLN A 50 14.93 -9.68 28.21
CA GLN A 50 15.21 -8.24 28.27
C GLN A 50 13.94 -7.44 28.54
N LEU A 51 12.83 -7.78 27.88
CA LEU A 51 11.55 -7.12 28.08
C LEU A 51 11.05 -7.35 29.50
N LEU A 52 11.08 -8.60 29.99
CA LEU A 52 10.70 -8.91 31.37
C LEU A 52 11.54 -8.10 32.37
N GLY A 53 12.87 -8.09 32.20
CA GLY A 53 13.77 -7.31 33.06
C GLY A 53 13.47 -5.81 33.01
N PHE A 54 13.15 -5.27 31.83
CA PHE A 54 12.76 -3.88 31.70
C PHE A 54 11.46 -3.58 32.45
N ILE A 55 10.41 -4.39 32.24
CA ILE A 55 9.10 -4.12 32.81
C ILE A 55 9.01 -4.39 34.32
N THR A 56 9.89 -5.23 34.87
CA THR A 56 10.00 -5.47 36.33
C THR A 56 11.07 -4.61 37.01
N GLY A 57 11.78 -3.75 36.25
CA GLY A 57 12.86 -2.89 36.77
C GLY A 57 14.20 -3.59 36.99
N GLY A 58 14.33 -4.89 36.68
CA GLY A 58 15.58 -5.64 36.73
C GLY A 58 16.61 -5.28 35.65
N LYS A 59 16.22 -4.53 34.61
CA LYS A 59 17.10 -4.05 33.54
C LYS A 59 16.73 -2.63 33.12
N THR A 60 17.66 -1.70 33.23
CA THR A 60 17.50 -0.34 32.68
C THR A 60 17.95 -0.31 31.23
N ILE A 61 17.11 0.19 30.32
CA ILE A 61 17.45 0.36 28.90
C ILE A 61 17.58 1.86 28.61
N PRO A 62 18.77 2.33 28.18
CA PRO A 62 18.98 3.74 27.86
C PRO A 62 17.97 4.25 26.81
N PRO A 63 17.46 5.49 26.93
CA PRO A 63 16.47 6.03 26.00
C PRO A 63 16.88 5.98 24.52
N HIS A 64 18.17 6.20 24.22
CA HIS A 64 18.68 6.18 22.83
C HIS A 64 18.63 4.79 22.19
N VAL A 65 18.70 3.73 23.00
CA VAL A 65 18.63 2.32 22.57
C VAL A 65 17.17 1.83 22.58
N ARG A 66 16.38 2.22 23.60
CA ARG A 66 15.03 1.70 23.83
C ARG A 66 14.11 1.84 22.63
N ARG A 67 14.24 2.93 21.85
CA ARG A 67 13.49 3.16 20.61
C ARG A 67 13.65 2.09 19.53
N PHE A 68 14.75 1.34 19.59
CA PHE A 68 15.04 0.23 18.71
C PHE A 68 14.65 -1.13 19.30
N CYS A 69 14.39 -1.23 20.61
CA CYS A 69 14.02 -2.48 21.26
C CYS A 69 12.53 -2.81 21.06
N TYR A 70 11.64 -1.84 21.29
CA TYR A 70 10.19 -2.08 21.38
C TYR A 70 9.37 -1.07 20.58
N LEU A 71 8.13 -1.44 20.26
CA LEU A 71 7.18 -0.61 19.51
C LEU A 71 6.71 0.61 20.31
N ASP A 72 6.46 0.44 21.60
CA ASP A 72 6.16 1.50 22.57
C ASP A 72 7.40 1.76 23.43
N SER A 73 8.26 2.65 22.91
CA SER A 73 9.56 2.96 23.51
C SER A 73 9.59 4.26 24.29
N SER A 74 8.49 5.01 24.34
CA SER A 74 8.41 6.26 25.11
C SER A 74 8.14 5.97 26.58
N ARG A 75 7.44 4.86 26.89
CA ARG A 75 7.01 4.52 28.24
C ARG A 75 8.07 3.76 29.06
N GLU A 76 8.19 4.15 30.33
CA GLU A 76 8.87 3.39 31.38
C GLU A 76 7.87 3.06 32.48
N PRO A 77 7.74 1.79 32.91
CA PRO A 77 6.90 1.44 34.04
C PRO A 77 7.40 2.12 35.31
N ASN A 78 6.49 2.70 36.08
CA ASN A 78 6.82 3.20 37.42
C ASN A 78 6.91 2.05 38.43
N ARG A 79 7.33 2.35 39.67
CA ARG A 79 7.53 1.34 40.73
C ARG A 79 6.29 0.51 41.05
N GLU A 80 5.09 1.10 40.97
CA GLU A 80 3.83 0.37 41.21
C GLU A 80 3.53 -0.56 40.03
N GLN A 81 3.76 -0.09 38.80
CA GLN A 81 3.53 -0.85 37.58
C GLN A 81 4.48 -2.04 37.44
N MET A 82 5.70 -1.96 37.98
CA MET A 82 6.68 -3.06 37.98
C MET A 82 6.19 -4.31 38.73
N GLY A 83 5.18 -4.20 39.60
CA GLY A 83 4.56 -5.34 40.29
C GLY A 83 3.50 -6.08 39.46
N ILE A 84 2.96 -5.43 38.41
CA ILE A 84 1.84 -5.97 37.62
C ILE A 84 2.20 -7.27 36.87
N PRO A 85 3.40 -7.44 36.28
CA PRO A 85 3.77 -8.70 35.62
C PRO A 85 3.61 -9.94 36.50
N TYR A 86 3.84 -9.82 37.82
CA TYR A 86 3.71 -10.91 38.79
C TYR A 86 2.26 -11.30 39.09
N THR A 87 1.28 -10.58 38.54
CA THR A 87 -0.15 -10.91 38.61
C THR A 87 -0.63 -11.72 37.40
N ALA A 88 0.29 -12.15 36.53
CA ALA A 88 -0.03 -13.02 35.41
C ALA A 88 -0.54 -14.38 35.89
N ASP A 89 -1.48 -14.96 35.14
CA ASP A 89 -1.93 -16.34 35.34
C ASP A 89 -1.14 -17.34 34.47
N ILE A 90 -0.52 -16.84 33.40
CA ILE A 90 0.15 -17.64 32.36
C ILE A 90 1.17 -16.79 31.61
N ILE A 91 2.31 -17.40 31.29
CA ILE A 91 3.31 -16.86 30.37
C ILE A 91 3.06 -17.45 28.98
N ILE A 92 3.05 -16.61 27.94
CA ILE A 92 2.96 -17.08 26.56
C ILE A 92 4.14 -16.56 25.76
N VAL A 93 4.94 -17.45 25.20
CA VAL A 93 6.15 -17.10 24.42
C VAL A 93 6.00 -17.56 22.98
N GLU A 94 6.33 -16.68 22.04
CA GLU A 94 6.51 -16.97 20.61
C GLU A 94 7.85 -16.38 20.16
N MET A 95 8.73 -17.23 19.63
CA MET A 95 10.02 -16.81 19.10
C MET A 95 9.98 -16.83 17.56
N SER A 96 10.24 -15.68 16.93
CA SER A 96 10.23 -15.53 15.46
C SER A 96 11.65 -15.44 14.86
N THR A 97 12.68 -15.41 15.70
CA THR A 97 14.07 -15.54 15.27
C THR A 97 14.94 -16.10 16.40
N SER A 98 15.97 -16.84 16.01
CA SER A 98 17.08 -17.25 16.89
C SER A 98 18.33 -16.37 16.67
N ILE A 99 18.21 -15.28 15.92
CA ILE A 99 19.28 -14.33 15.66
C ILE A 99 19.00 -13.04 16.45
N ASP A 100 19.87 -12.71 17.38
CA ASP A 100 19.83 -11.42 18.07
C ASP A 100 20.69 -10.42 17.31
N ILE A 101 20.14 -9.23 17.06
CA ILE A 101 20.93 -8.05 16.72
C ILE A 101 21.11 -7.24 18.00
N LEU A 102 22.36 -6.82 18.24
CA LEU A 102 22.75 -6.12 19.46
C LEU A 102 23.17 -4.69 19.15
N TYR A 103 22.76 -3.76 19.99
CA TYR A 103 23.25 -2.38 20.05
C TYR A 103 23.42 -2.02 21.53
N ASP A 104 24.64 -1.67 21.94
CA ASP A 104 25.02 -1.45 23.34
C ASP A 104 24.65 -2.62 24.28
N ASP A 105 24.85 -3.85 23.81
CA ASP A 105 24.49 -5.10 24.51
C ASP A 105 22.98 -5.28 24.79
N PHE A 106 22.13 -4.46 24.16
CA PHE A 106 20.69 -4.66 24.14
C PHE A 106 20.24 -5.29 22.83
N VAL A 107 19.31 -6.23 22.95
CA VAL A 107 18.66 -6.82 21.78
C VAL A 107 17.72 -5.78 21.16
N VAL A 108 17.90 -5.51 19.88
CA VAL A 108 17.08 -4.58 19.10
C VAL A 108 16.21 -5.30 18.10
N ASN A 109 15.06 -4.72 17.81
CA ASN A 109 14.07 -5.25 16.89
C ASN A 109 14.37 -4.79 15.46
N THR A 110 14.65 -5.74 14.57
CA THR A 110 14.96 -5.51 13.16
C THR A 110 13.88 -4.74 12.41
N ASN A 111 12.62 -4.86 12.80
CA ASN A 111 11.54 -4.09 12.16
C ASN A 111 11.64 -2.60 12.52
N ARG A 112 12.16 -2.25 13.70
CA ARG A 112 12.38 -0.85 14.10
C ARG A 112 13.48 -0.19 13.28
N PHE A 113 14.44 -0.95 12.76
CA PHE A 113 15.41 -0.43 11.79
C PHE A 113 14.73 -0.01 10.50
N GLN A 114 13.79 -0.80 10.00
CA GLN A 114 13.03 -0.45 8.81
C GLN A 114 12.16 0.80 9.04
N GLU A 115 11.60 0.97 10.23
CA GLU A 115 10.73 2.10 10.55
C GLU A 115 11.49 3.40 10.87
N ILE A 116 12.70 3.31 11.45
CA ILE A 116 13.45 4.48 11.95
C ILE A 116 14.64 4.81 11.05
N ILE A 117 15.39 3.80 10.59
CA ILE A 117 16.65 4.02 9.86
C ILE A 117 16.40 4.26 8.38
N LEU A 118 15.53 3.47 7.74
CA LEU A 118 15.32 3.60 6.28
C LEU A 118 14.84 4.98 5.85
N PRO A 119 13.87 5.62 6.52
CA PRO A 119 13.43 6.97 6.12
C PRO A 119 14.56 8.00 6.16
N GLU A 120 15.47 7.89 7.13
CA GLU A 120 16.61 8.81 7.30
C GLU A 120 17.69 8.56 6.24
N LEU A 121 17.98 7.29 5.94
CA LEU A 121 18.90 6.93 4.86
C LEU A 121 18.35 7.30 3.48
N GLU A 122 17.04 7.19 3.28
CA GLU A 122 16.35 7.68 2.08
C GLU A 122 16.44 9.20 1.94
N HIS A 123 16.26 9.95 3.03
CA HIS A 123 16.44 11.40 3.03
C HIS A 123 17.86 11.82 2.64
N LEU A 124 18.85 10.99 2.97
CA LEU A 124 20.26 11.17 2.62
C LEU A 124 20.63 10.64 1.22
N ASN A 125 19.67 10.12 0.45
CA ASN A 125 19.89 9.49 -0.86
C ASN A 125 20.87 8.31 -0.82
N VAL A 126 20.96 7.59 0.31
CA VAL A 126 21.80 6.40 0.42
C VAL A 126 21.21 5.28 -0.44
N PRO A 127 21.99 4.65 -1.35
CA PRO A 127 21.49 3.60 -2.22
C PRO A 127 20.84 2.43 -1.45
N PRO A 128 19.58 2.06 -1.74
CA PRO A 128 18.86 1.01 -1.01
C PRO A 128 19.59 -0.34 -0.98
N ARG A 129 20.38 -0.63 -2.02
CA ARG A 129 21.18 -1.85 -2.14
C ARG A 129 22.24 -1.95 -1.04
N ILE A 130 22.88 -0.85 -0.64
CA ILE A 130 23.91 -0.85 0.42
C ILE A 130 23.26 -1.17 1.75
N VAL A 131 22.13 -0.52 2.04
CA VAL A 131 21.37 -0.75 3.27
C VAL A 131 20.86 -2.18 3.36
N ALA A 132 20.33 -2.72 2.26
CA ALA A 132 19.88 -4.11 2.18
C ALA A 132 21.03 -5.10 2.40
N LYS A 133 22.23 -4.79 1.86
CA LYS A 133 23.44 -5.62 2.05
C LYS A 133 23.93 -5.59 3.50
N TRP A 134 24.02 -4.42 4.13
CA TRP A 134 24.37 -4.29 5.53
C TRP A 134 23.39 -5.03 6.46
N ARG A 135 22.07 -4.84 6.27
CA ARG A 135 21.05 -5.58 7.01
C ARG A 135 21.16 -7.09 6.77
N SER A 136 21.34 -7.51 5.52
CA SER A 136 21.49 -8.93 5.19
C SER A 136 22.73 -9.52 5.85
N SER A 137 23.81 -8.77 6.02
CA SER A 137 25.02 -9.26 6.69
C SER A 137 24.84 -9.42 8.19
N LEU A 138 24.04 -8.58 8.85
CA LEU A 138 23.64 -8.79 10.24
C LEU A 138 22.84 -10.09 10.39
N VAL A 139 21.82 -10.27 9.56
CA VAL A 139 20.97 -11.48 9.59
C VAL A 139 21.76 -12.74 9.26
N LYS A 140 22.71 -12.68 8.33
CA LYS A 140 23.57 -13.81 7.94
C LYS A 140 24.77 -14.01 8.86
N GLN A 141 24.93 -13.15 9.87
CA GLN A 141 26.06 -13.18 10.79
C GLN A 141 27.42 -13.11 10.10
N ASN A 142 27.48 -12.36 9.00
CA ASN A 142 28.69 -12.16 8.23
C ASN A 142 29.36 -10.85 8.67
N GLU A 143 30.23 -10.96 9.68
CA GLU A 143 30.90 -9.81 10.28
C GLU A 143 31.76 -9.02 9.27
N SER A 144 32.44 -9.70 8.36
CA SER A 144 33.27 -9.06 7.33
C SER A 144 32.41 -8.23 6.36
N GLU A 145 31.31 -8.80 5.87
CA GLU A 145 30.37 -8.03 5.04
C GLU A 145 29.68 -6.92 5.84
N ARG A 146 29.34 -7.17 7.12
CA ARG A 146 28.72 -6.18 8.00
C ARG A 146 29.62 -4.97 8.16
N ALA A 147 30.88 -5.17 8.54
CA ALA A 147 31.86 -4.09 8.68
C ALA A 147 32.05 -3.33 7.36
N LYS A 148 32.19 -4.06 6.24
CA LYS A 148 32.34 -3.47 4.90
C LYS A 148 31.15 -2.60 4.51
N TYR A 149 29.92 -3.11 4.62
CA TYR A 149 28.74 -2.36 4.22
C TYR A 149 28.34 -1.30 5.25
N ALA A 150 28.67 -1.49 6.53
CA ALA A 150 28.57 -0.44 7.54
C ALA A 150 29.47 0.73 7.16
N GLN A 151 30.77 0.49 6.92
CA GLN A 151 31.70 1.53 6.51
C GLN A 151 31.21 2.28 5.27
N HIS A 152 30.80 1.56 4.21
CA HIS A 152 30.28 2.20 3.00
C HIS A 152 29.01 3.01 3.27
N LEU A 153 28.14 2.56 4.17
CA LEU A 153 26.95 3.31 4.58
C LEU A 153 27.33 4.57 5.35
N LEU A 154 28.30 4.48 6.27
CA LEU A 154 28.79 5.60 7.08
C LEU A 154 29.50 6.67 6.23
N GLU A 155 30.21 6.29 5.16
CA GLU A 155 30.81 7.22 4.20
C GLU A 155 29.77 8.08 3.47
N LEU A 156 28.53 7.58 3.36
CA LEU A 156 27.42 8.28 2.71
C LEU A 156 26.56 9.08 3.69
N VAL A 157 26.73 8.88 5.00
CA VAL A 157 25.98 9.61 6.04
C VAL A 157 26.80 10.80 6.53
N PRO A 158 26.29 12.04 6.43
CA PRO A 158 27.03 13.21 6.92
C PRO A 158 27.33 13.12 8.41
N LEU A 159 28.59 13.33 8.80
CA LEU A 159 28.99 13.39 10.21
C LEU A 159 28.60 14.75 10.81
N THR A 160 27.36 14.84 11.28
CA THR A 160 26.76 16.03 11.91
C THR A 160 25.98 15.60 13.15
N GLU A 161 25.77 16.50 14.11
CA GLU A 161 25.01 16.25 15.34
C GLU A 161 23.65 15.54 15.08
N LYS A 162 22.98 15.90 13.97
CA LYS A 162 21.72 15.29 13.53
C LYS A 162 21.83 13.78 13.24
N PHE A 163 22.95 13.32 12.71
CA PHE A 163 23.15 11.94 12.23
C PHE A 163 24.20 11.15 13.02
N GLU A 164 24.75 11.71 14.10
CA GLU A 164 25.67 10.99 14.99
C GLU A 164 25.09 9.68 15.51
N TRP A 165 23.80 9.66 15.87
CA TRP A 165 23.13 8.44 16.32
C TRP A 165 23.07 7.35 15.23
N LEU A 166 23.04 7.74 13.96
CA LEU A 166 23.00 6.80 12.84
C LEU A 166 24.38 6.22 12.57
N HIS A 167 25.42 7.05 12.69
CA HIS A 167 26.82 6.60 12.68
C HIS A 167 27.06 5.59 13.79
N ASP A 168 26.62 5.96 14.98
CA ASP A 168 26.76 5.19 16.20
C ASP A 168 26.04 3.83 16.11
N LEU A 169 24.78 3.83 15.67
CA LEU A 169 23.99 2.61 15.50
C LEU A 169 24.54 1.69 14.41
N VAL A 170 24.85 2.22 13.23
CA VAL A 170 25.32 1.40 12.09
C VAL A 170 26.72 0.84 12.36
N GLY A 171 27.59 1.61 12.99
CA GLY A 171 28.96 1.20 13.29
C GLY A 171 29.05 0.16 14.42
N ARG A 172 28.19 0.26 15.44
CA ARG A 172 28.30 -0.55 16.67
C ARG A 172 27.32 -1.72 16.75
N THR A 173 26.42 -1.86 15.80
CA THR A 173 25.51 -3.01 15.78
C THR A 173 26.24 -4.30 15.44
N THR A 174 25.99 -5.33 16.25
CA THR A 174 26.53 -6.67 16.08
C THR A 174 25.40 -7.69 16.06
N THR A 175 25.73 -8.97 15.89
CA THR A 175 24.75 -10.04 15.82
C THR A 175 25.28 -11.30 16.48
N ARG A 176 24.37 -12.12 17.01
CA ARG A 176 24.70 -13.47 17.52
C ARG A 176 23.57 -14.46 17.23
N GLN A 177 23.94 -15.72 17.02
CA GLN A 177 23.01 -16.84 16.97
C GLN A 177 22.76 -17.35 18.40
N LEU A 178 21.50 -17.55 18.75
CA LEU A 178 21.11 -18.31 19.92
C LEU A 178 21.00 -19.80 19.55
N ASN A 179 21.59 -20.65 20.38
CA ASN A 179 21.34 -22.09 20.32
C ASN A 179 20.19 -22.49 21.27
N VAL A 180 19.83 -23.77 21.27
CA VAL A 180 18.75 -24.31 22.11
C VAL A 180 19.03 -24.11 23.60
N ASP A 181 20.27 -24.24 24.05
CA ASP A 181 20.65 -24.06 25.46
C ASP A 181 20.48 -22.60 25.88
N ASP A 182 20.91 -21.66 25.04
CA ASP A 182 20.72 -20.22 25.26
C ASP A 182 19.23 -19.90 25.38
N MET A 183 18.42 -20.36 24.42
CA MET A 183 16.97 -20.13 24.42
C MET A 183 16.30 -20.78 25.63
N THR A 184 16.68 -22.01 25.99
CA THR A 184 16.19 -22.71 27.19
C THR A 184 16.52 -21.91 28.45
N ASN A 185 17.75 -21.42 28.58
CA ASN A 185 18.17 -20.62 29.72
C ASN A 185 17.41 -19.30 29.81
N TYR A 186 17.24 -18.58 28.69
CA TYR A 186 16.48 -17.33 28.69
C TYR A 186 15.01 -17.56 29.04
N ILE A 187 14.31 -18.45 28.36
CA ILE A 187 12.89 -18.70 28.65
C ILE A 187 12.70 -19.31 30.05
N GLY A 188 13.63 -20.15 30.50
CA GLY A 188 13.67 -20.68 31.86
C GLY A 188 13.68 -19.57 32.92
N ARG A 189 14.48 -18.52 32.72
CA ARG A 189 14.50 -17.35 33.63
C ARG A 189 13.16 -16.62 33.69
N ILE A 190 12.42 -16.51 32.58
CA ILE A 190 11.07 -15.91 32.58
C ILE A 190 10.14 -16.77 33.46
N LYS A 191 10.17 -18.08 33.25
CA LYS A 191 9.37 -19.05 34.01
C LYS A 191 9.69 -19.00 35.51
N GLU A 192 10.96 -18.98 35.88
CA GLU A 192 11.42 -18.86 37.27
C GLU A 192 11.03 -17.52 37.92
N THR A 193 11.07 -16.43 37.15
CA THR A 193 10.77 -15.09 37.67
C THR A 193 9.27 -14.92 37.97
N LEU A 194 8.40 -15.45 37.11
CA LEU A 194 6.96 -15.24 37.22
C LEU A 194 6.22 -16.39 37.90
N ASP A 195 6.83 -17.58 37.97
CA ASP A 195 6.32 -18.78 38.66
C ASP A 195 4.87 -19.18 38.31
N VAL A 196 4.54 -19.12 37.03
CA VAL A 196 3.22 -19.51 36.49
C VAL A 196 3.38 -20.43 35.28
N PRO A 197 2.31 -21.13 34.85
CA PRO A 197 2.36 -21.99 33.68
C PRO A 197 2.96 -21.29 32.44
N LEU A 198 3.88 -21.99 31.78
CA LEU A 198 4.54 -21.52 30.56
C LEU A 198 3.90 -22.18 29.35
N ALA A 199 3.47 -21.37 28.39
CA ALA A 199 3.01 -21.79 27.08
C ALA A 199 3.95 -21.29 25.97
N MET A 200 4.26 -22.19 25.03
CA MET A 200 5.05 -21.92 23.84
C MET A 200 4.16 -22.02 22.60
N VAL A 201 4.09 -20.92 21.85
CA VAL A 201 3.40 -20.84 20.57
C VAL A 201 4.47 -20.84 19.47
N HIS A 202 4.49 -21.88 18.64
CA HIS A 202 5.55 -22.06 17.66
C HIS A 202 5.33 -21.16 16.43
N HIS A 203 6.35 -20.36 16.12
CA HIS A 203 6.33 -19.48 14.97
C HIS A 203 6.42 -20.26 13.67
N ASN A 204 5.60 -19.86 12.70
CA ASN A 204 5.70 -20.28 11.32
C ASN A 204 5.93 -19.02 10.48
N PHE A 205 7.09 -18.90 9.85
CA PHE A 205 7.49 -17.70 9.11
C PHE A 205 6.56 -17.40 7.94
N ARG A 206 6.13 -18.48 7.25
CA ARG A 206 5.17 -18.43 6.16
C ARG A 206 4.49 -19.79 6.01
N TYR A 207 3.42 -19.85 5.25
CA TYR A 207 2.85 -21.10 4.77
C TYR A 207 2.91 -21.19 3.24
N MET A 208 3.17 -22.38 2.74
CA MET A 208 3.00 -22.71 1.32
C MET A 208 1.50 -22.74 0.98
N PRO A 209 1.10 -22.53 -0.29
CA PRO A 209 -0.31 -22.60 -0.68
C PRO A 209 -1.02 -23.93 -0.32
N ASP A 210 -0.25 -25.02 -0.17
CA ASP A 210 -0.71 -26.35 0.21
C ASP A 210 -0.84 -26.57 1.74
N GLY A 211 -0.56 -25.56 2.57
CA GLY A 211 -0.67 -25.64 4.02
C GLY A 211 0.61 -25.99 4.75
N ARG A 212 1.71 -26.31 4.04
CA ARG A 212 2.99 -26.63 4.71
C ARG A 212 3.59 -25.38 5.34
N PRO A 213 3.97 -25.42 6.64
CA PRO A 213 4.68 -24.31 7.27
C PRO A 213 6.11 -24.21 6.76
N ILE A 214 6.60 -22.99 6.64
CA ILE A 214 7.99 -22.63 6.38
C ILE A 214 8.51 -21.98 7.64
N SER A 215 9.64 -22.47 8.15
CA SER A 215 10.36 -21.84 9.27
C SER A 215 11.51 -20.99 8.74
N TRP A 216 11.79 -19.89 9.41
CA TRP A 216 12.98 -19.08 9.17
C TRP A 216 13.41 -18.43 10.50
N PRO A 217 14.70 -18.52 10.91
CA PRO A 217 15.72 -19.45 10.42
C PRO A 217 15.20 -20.91 10.34
N THR A 218 15.76 -21.71 9.43
CA THR A 218 15.17 -23.00 9.02
C THR A 218 14.90 -23.94 10.20
N GLU A 219 15.80 -23.93 11.19
CA GLU A 219 15.76 -24.79 12.36
C GLU A 219 14.97 -24.20 13.54
N LEU A 220 14.52 -22.94 13.45
CA LEU A 220 13.96 -22.21 14.60
C LEU A 220 12.75 -22.93 15.21
N LYS A 221 11.87 -23.48 14.37
CA LYS A 221 10.67 -24.17 14.85
C LYS A 221 11.03 -25.41 15.67
N ASP A 222 11.94 -26.24 15.15
CA ASP A 222 12.39 -27.45 15.85
C ASP A 222 13.13 -27.10 17.14
N GLN A 223 13.96 -26.05 17.10
CA GLN A 223 14.60 -25.51 18.30
C GLN A 223 13.58 -25.01 19.33
N SER A 224 12.51 -24.34 18.89
CA SER A 224 11.44 -23.87 19.78
C SER A 224 10.66 -25.02 20.42
N ILE A 225 10.43 -26.11 19.70
CA ILE A 225 9.79 -27.33 20.22
C ILE A 225 10.70 -27.98 21.27
N GLU A 226 11.99 -28.12 20.97
CA GLU A 226 12.96 -28.66 21.91
C GLU A 226 13.06 -27.83 23.21
N VAL A 227 13.06 -26.50 23.11
CA VAL A 227 13.00 -25.60 24.28
C VAL A 227 11.72 -25.85 25.10
N ALA A 228 10.57 -25.99 24.45
CA ALA A 228 9.30 -26.26 25.12
C ALA A 228 9.35 -27.59 25.88
N HIS A 229 9.87 -28.66 25.27
CA HIS A 229 10.05 -29.96 25.91
C HIS A 229 10.96 -29.87 27.15
N ARG A 230 12.13 -29.22 27.03
CA ARG A 230 13.08 -29.07 28.15
C ARG A 230 12.49 -28.31 29.32
N LEU A 231 11.70 -27.28 29.03
CA LEU A 231 11.03 -26.46 30.05
C LEU A 231 9.68 -27.02 30.50
N LYS A 232 9.25 -28.17 29.96
CA LYS A 232 7.92 -28.77 30.21
C LYS A 232 6.80 -27.74 30.00
N ALA A 233 6.91 -26.96 28.93
CA ALA A 233 5.93 -25.96 28.56
C ALA A 233 4.73 -26.59 27.84
N TYR A 234 3.59 -25.92 27.88
CA TYR A 234 2.45 -26.28 27.03
C TYR A 234 2.68 -25.77 25.61
N GLU A 235 2.36 -26.58 24.61
CA GLU A 235 2.70 -26.26 23.22
C GLU A 235 1.46 -26.00 22.36
N MET A 236 1.59 -25.05 21.44
CA MET A 236 0.61 -24.78 20.40
C MET A 236 1.32 -24.49 19.08
N ASP A 237 0.89 -25.20 18.04
CA ASP A 237 1.28 -24.93 16.66
C ASP A 237 0.02 -24.60 15.85
N PHE A 238 0.06 -23.49 15.11
CA PHE A 238 -1.02 -23.13 14.20
C PHE A 238 -0.99 -23.90 12.88
N ALA A 239 0.08 -24.65 12.56
CA ALA A 239 0.14 -25.38 11.29
C ALA A 239 -0.98 -26.41 11.10
N PRO A 240 -1.36 -27.24 12.09
CA PRO A 240 -2.54 -28.10 11.98
C PRO A 240 -3.85 -27.33 11.84
N PHE A 241 -3.95 -26.15 12.44
CA PHE A 241 -5.12 -25.28 12.28
C PHE A 241 -5.20 -24.75 10.85
N VAL A 242 -4.10 -24.20 10.33
CA VAL A 242 -4.00 -23.69 8.96
C VAL A 242 -4.27 -24.80 7.93
N ALA A 243 -3.73 -26.01 8.14
CA ALA A 243 -3.96 -27.15 7.26
C ALA A 243 -5.43 -27.57 7.21
N ARG A 244 -6.14 -27.58 8.35
CA ARG A 244 -7.57 -27.94 8.41
C ARG A 244 -8.49 -26.91 7.77
N HIS A 245 -8.22 -25.62 7.99
CA HIS A 245 -9.09 -24.55 7.53
C HIS A 245 -8.69 -23.99 6.15
N GLY A 246 -7.48 -24.32 5.66
CA GLY A 246 -6.96 -23.94 4.37
C GLY A 246 -6.25 -22.58 4.39
N VAL A 247 -5.06 -22.51 3.76
CA VAL A 247 -4.19 -21.31 3.74
C VAL A 247 -4.91 -20.06 3.28
N LYS A 248 -5.65 -20.14 2.17
CA LYS A 248 -6.39 -19.00 1.59
C LYS A 248 -7.46 -18.42 2.52
N ARG A 249 -8.00 -19.22 3.45
CA ARG A 249 -9.01 -18.76 4.40
C ARG A 249 -8.36 -18.16 5.63
N VAL A 250 -7.34 -18.84 6.17
CA VAL A 250 -6.72 -18.49 7.47
C VAL A 250 -5.73 -17.34 7.37
N LEU A 251 -5.02 -17.22 6.25
CA LEU A 251 -3.95 -16.24 6.07
C LEU A 251 -4.33 -15.16 5.06
N ALA A 252 -3.75 -13.98 5.24
CA ALA A 252 -3.69 -12.94 4.23
C ALA A 252 -2.85 -13.40 3.02
N ASP A 253 -2.91 -12.66 1.92
CA ASP A 253 -2.31 -13.06 0.64
C ASP A 253 -0.77 -13.22 0.67
N ASP A 254 -0.09 -12.63 1.64
CA ASP A 254 1.34 -12.84 1.83
C ASP A 254 1.68 -14.22 2.42
N CYS A 255 0.66 -15.01 2.78
CA CYS A 255 0.75 -16.29 3.48
C CYS A 255 1.56 -16.21 4.79
N ARG A 256 1.65 -15.03 5.39
CA ARG A 256 2.40 -14.77 6.62
C ARG A 256 1.51 -14.20 7.72
N HIS A 257 0.65 -13.25 7.40
CA HIS A 257 -0.26 -12.64 8.38
C HIS A 257 -1.62 -13.35 8.41
N TRP A 258 -2.32 -13.24 9.55
CA TRP A 258 -3.69 -13.75 9.68
C TRP A 258 -4.66 -12.97 8.78
N ASN A 259 -5.59 -13.67 8.15
CA ASN A 259 -6.71 -13.03 7.46
C ASN A 259 -7.62 -12.36 8.51
N PRO A 260 -7.88 -11.05 8.42
CA PRO A 260 -8.80 -10.36 9.32
C PRO A 260 -10.20 -11.00 9.40
N GLU A 261 -10.72 -11.54 8.29
CA GLU A 261 -12.04 -12.19 8.30
C GLU A 261 -12.07 -13.48 9.13
N PHE A 262 -10.92 -14.15 9.25
CA PHE A 262 -10.78 -15.42 9.97
C PHE A 262 -10.23 -15.23 11.40
N PHE A 263 -9.98 -13.97 11.78
CA PHE A 263 -9.35 -13.60 13.04
C PHE A 263 -10.13 -14.10 14.27
N PRO A 264 -11.48 -14.02 14.32
CA PRO A 264 -12.24 -14.56 15.45
C PRO A 264 -11.98 -16.06 15.68
N GLU A 265 -11.96 -16.87 14.61
CA GLU A 265 -11.74 -18.31 14.72
C GLU A 265 -10.33 -18.64 15.24
N ILE A 266 -9.31 -17.94 14.75
CA ILE A 266 -7.90 -18.13 15.18
C ILE A 266 -7.72 -17.68 16.64
N ALA A 267 -8.27 -16.52 17.00
CA ALA A 267 -8.22 -15.99 18.36
C ALA A 267 -8.97 -16.90 19.33
N ASN A 268 -10.12 -17.45 18.94
CA ASN A 268 -10.86 -18.45 19.73
C ASN A 268 -10.06 -19.75 19.87
N HIS A 269 -9.31 -20.16 18.85
CA HIS A 269 -8.44 -21.32 18.94
C HIS A 269 -7.32 -21.11 19.97
N LEU A 270 -6.70 -19.93 19.96
CA LEU A 270 -5.72 -19.52 20.98
C LEU A 270 -6.36 -19.40 22.37
N TYR A 271 -7.56 -18.83 22.48
CA TYR A 271 -8.26 -18.66 23.76
C TYR A 271 -8.56 -20.00 24.44
N LYS A 272 -9.04 -20.99 23.67
CA LYS A 272 -9.25 -22.36 24.18
C LYS A 272 -7.95 -22.98 24.69
N PHE A 273 -6.84 -22.74 23.99
CA PHE A 273 -5.52 -23.17 24.43
C PHE A 273 -5.12 -22.50 25.74
N ILE A 274 -5.21 -21.17 25.82
CA ILE A 274 -4.90 -20.37 27.02
C ILE A 274 -5.74 -20.83 28.23
N SER A 275 -7.05 -21.00 28.06
CA SER A 275 -7.94 -21.46 29.13
C SER A 275 -7.52 -22.82 29.68
N ARG A 276 -7.20 -23.77 28.79
CA ARG A 276 -6.72 -25.10 29.19
C ARG A 276 -5.42 -25.02 29.99
N VAL A 277 -4.47 -24.19 29.56
CA VAL A 277 -3.17 -24.03 30.25
C VAL A 277 -3.35 -23.36 31.62
N ALA A 278 -4.26 -22.39 31.72
CA ALA A 278 -4.62 -21.74 32.98
C ALA A 278 -5.50 -22.61 33.89
N GLY A 279 -5.72 -23.89 33.57
CA GLY A 279 -6.55 -24.81 34.36
C GLY A 279 -8.04 -24.48 34.34
N ARG A 280 -8.51 -23.69 33.36
CA ARG A 280 -9.93 -23.37 33.15
C ARG A 280 -10.55 -24.34 32.14
N GLY A 281 -11.85 -24.59 32.28
CA GLY A 281 -12.62 -25.37 31.32
C GLY A 281 -12.67 -24.73 29.93
N THR A 282 -13.18 -25.47 28.94
CA THR A 282 -13.38 -24.92 27.59
C THR A 282 -14.36 -23.75 27.65
N PRO A 283 -13.98 -22.55 27.22
CA PRO A 283 -14.88 -21.40 27.25
C PRO A 283 -16.06 -21.62 26.29
N GLU A 284 -17.28 -21.38 26.77
CA GLU A 284 -18.52 -21.42 25.98
C GLU A 284 -18.74 -20.09 25.23
N ASP A 285 -18.23 -18.98 25.78
CA ASP A 285 -18.40 -17.62 25.29
C ASP A 285 -17.24 -17.20 24.37
N LEU A 286 -17.32 -17.60 23.10
CA LEU A 286 -16.32 -17.26 22.09
C LEU A 286 -16.45 -15.80 21.60
N ILE A 287 -15.40 -15.25 21.01
CA ILE A 287 -15.48 -13.94 20.35
C ILE A 287 -16.16 -14.09 18.99
N GLU A 288 -17.04 -13.15 18.66
CA GLU A 288 -17.78 -13.12 17.39
C GLU A 288 -17.36 -11.93 16.51
N ARG A 289 -16.68 -10.93 17.08
CA ARG A 289 -16.30 -9.70 16.40
C ARG A 289 -14.83 -9.71 16.02
N THR A 290 -14.56 -9.25 14.81
CA THR A 290 -13.21 -9.07 14.29
C THR A 290 -12.47 -7.96 15.02
N PHE A 291 -11.15 -8.13 15.15
CA PHE A 291 -10.23 -7.09 15.58
C PHE A 291 -10.27 -5.92 14.58
N VAL A 292 -10.62 -4.72 15.04
CA VAL A 292 -10.45 -3.51 14.24
C VAL A 292 -9.15 -2.84 14.73
N PRO A 293 -8.12 -2.69 13.89
CA PRO A 293 -6.88 -2.01 14.29
C PRO A 293 -7.06 -0.53 14.65
N THR A 294 -8.25 0.04 14.42
CA THR A 294 -8.61 1.43 14.75
C THR A 294 -8.82 1.57 16.26
N GLU A 295 -7.73 1.70 16.99
CA GLU A 295 -7.59 2.45 18.24
C GLU A 295 -6.15 2.28 18.78
N LEU A 296 -5.16 2.28 17.89
CA LEU A 296 -3.79 2.59 18.31
C LEU A 296 -3.70 4.11 18.34
N GLU A 297 -4.01 4.70 19.50
CA GLU A 297 -3.85 6.12 19.79
C GLU A 297 -2.56 6.65 19.14
N ASN A 298 -2.70 7.71 18.36
CA ASN A 298 -1.57 8.45 17.83
C ASN A 298 -0.91 9.15 19.03
N ASP A 299 0.30 8.73 19.37
CA ASP A 299 1.15 9.43 20.34
C ASP A 299 1.59 10.79 19.78
N GLU A 300 0.81 11.84 20.06
CA GLU A 300 1.39 13.15 20.30
C GLU A 300 1.82 13.25 21.78
N PRO A 301 3.00 13.83 22.10
CA PRO A 301 3.43 14.04 23.48
C PRO A 301 2.46 14.99 24.22
N PRO A 302 2.19 14.76 25.53
CA PRO A 302 1.06 15.37 26.22
C PRO A 302 1.20 16.89 26.39
N GLN A 303 0.17 17.63 25.93
CA GLN A 303 -0.05 19.02 26.35
C GLN A 303 -0.88 19.07 27.66
N ILE A 304 -0.52 20.04 28.50
CA ILE A 304 -1.00 20.31 29.87
C ILE A 304 -2.52 20.62 29.88
N PRO A 305 -3.32 20.13 30.85
CA PRO A 305 -4.77 20.21 30.80
C PRO A 305 -5.29 21.58 31.24
N ASN A 306 -6.33 22.08 30.55
CA ASN A 306 -7.19 23.13 31.06
C ASN A 306 -8.63 22.65 31.22
N LYS A 307 -9.16 22.93 32.42
CA LYS A 307 -10.52 22.66 32.90
C LYS A 307 -11.56 23.38 32.05
N SER A 308 -12.67 22.73 31.72
CA SER A 308 -13.98 22.96 32.37
C SER A 308 -15.18 22.61 31.46
N GLN A 309 -16.21 22.08 32.15
CA GLN A 309 -17.64 22.10 31.84
C GLN A 309 -18.31 20.91 31.12
N SER A 310 -19.02 20.21 32.00
CA SER A 310 -20.06 19.18 31.97
C SER A 310 -21.43 19.67 31.41
N PRO A 311 -22.57 18.95 31.56
CA PRO A 311 -23.09 17.94 30.63
C PRO A 311 -24.58 18.19 30.25
N ASP A 312 -25.19 17.40 29.37
CA ASP A 312 -26.52 16.81 29.65
C ASP A 312 -27.11 15.89 28.54
N LYS A 313 -27.69 14.79 29.04
CA LYS A 313 -28.98 14.13 28.71
C LYS A 313 -29.24 13.41 27.37
N ARG A 314 -29.25 12.07 27.48
CA ARG A 314 -30.21 11.08 26.92
C ARG A 314 -31.67 11.37 27.39
N PRO A 315 -32.76 10.64 26.97
CA PRO A 315 -32.83 9.29 26.36
C PRO A 315 -33.93 9.03 25.30
N SER A 316 -33.94 7.83 24.70
CA SER A 316 -35.10 6.88 24.59
C SER A 316 -34.88 5.95 23.38
N GLU A 317 -34.71 4.63 23.55
CA GLU A 317 -35.76 3.59 23.64
C GLU A 317 -36.59 3.41 22.36
N THR A 318 -36.46 2.23 21.74
CA THR A 318 -37.54 1.34 21.23
C THR A 318 -36.87 0.05 20.71
N THR A 319 -36.90 -1.06 21.44
CA THR A 319 -37.87 -2.18 21.35
C THR A 319 -37.90 -2.92 20.01
N SER A 320 -37.46 -4.17 20.12
CA SER A 320 -37.61 -5.33 19.25
C SER A 320 -39.07 -5.72 18.99
N VAL A 321 -39.33 -6.35 17.84
CA VAL A 321 -40.35 -7.40 17.70
C VAL A 321 -39.79 -8.52 16.82
N ASP A 322 -39.93 -9.73 17.34
CA ASP A 322 -39.77 -11.06 16.76
C ASP A 322 -40.46 -11.23 15.39
N GLU A 323 -39.98 -12.16 14.56
CA GLU A 323 -40.63 -13.48 14.45
C GLU A 323 -39.94 -14.42 13.47
N SER A 324 -40.06 -15.67 13.88
CA SER A 324 -39.50 -16.94 13.44
C SER A 324 -40.11 -17.55 12.19
N GLU A 325 -39.40 -18.57 11.68
CA GLU A 325 -39.88 -19.90 11.23
C GLU A 325 -39.36 -20.28 9.83
N LYS A 326 -38.43 -21.23 9.78
CA LYS A 326 -38.59 -22.70 9.59
C LYS A 326 -38.67 -23.12 8.11
N ASP A 327 -37.72 -23.98 7.77
CA ASP A 327 -37.92 -25.39 7.41
C ASP A 327 -37.37 -25.88 6.07
N ASN A 328 -36.72 -27.05 6.21
CA ASN A 328 -36.62 -28.20 5.30
C ASN A 328 -35.80 -28.07 4.00
N SER A 329 -34.65 -28.76 3.91
CA SER A 329 -34.46 -30.18 3.51
C SER A 329 -34.63 -30.36 1.98
N THR A 330 -33.91 -31.18 1.22
CA THR A 330 -33.10 -32.38 1.46
C THR A 330 -32.28 -32.70 0.17
N VAL A 331 -31.11 -33.32 0.34
CA VAL A 331 -30.54 -34.47 -0.42
C VAL A 331 -30.19 -34.36 -1.91
N GLY A 332 -28.90 -34.65 -2.21
CA GLY A 332 -28.53 -35.75 -3.13
C GLY A 332 -27.54 -35.43 -4.25
N ARG A 333 -26.28 -35.91 -4.14
CA ARG A 333 -25.73 -37.10 -4.84
C ARG A 333 -24.20 -37.05 -4.95
N GLU A 334 -23.56 -38.08 -4.42
CA GLU A 334 -22.14 -38.40 -4.58
C GLU A 334 -21.85 -38.98 -5.98
N ILE A 335 -20.69 -38.62 -6.55
CA ILE A 335 -20.10 -39.22 -7.75
C ILE A 335 -18.66 -39.62 -7.37
N PRO A 336 -18.22 -40.87 -7.57
CA PRO A 336 -16.86 -41.30 -7.25
C PRO A 336 -15.87 -40.90 -8.37
N PRO A 337 -14.61 -40.58 -8.05
CA PRO A 337 -13.61 -40.27 -9.07
C PRO A 337 -13.04 -41.55 -9.70
N ARG A 338 -12.96 -41.54 -11.03
CA ARG A 338 -12.28 -42.55 -11.87
C ARG A 338 -10.78 -42.28 -11.94
N ASP A 339 -10.03 -43.37 -11.76
CA ASP A 339 -8.66 -43.69 -12.18
C ASP A 339 -7.84 -42.61 -12.89
N ALA A 340 -6.78 -42.16 -12.23
CA ALA A 340 -5.64 -41.48 -12.83
C ALA A 340 -4.63 -42.54 -13.31
N GLY A 341 -4.61 -42.78 -14.62
CA GLY A 341 -3.56 -43.56 -15.27
C GLY A 341 -2.22 -42.81 -15.28
N GLU A 342 -1.16 -43.56 -15.05
CA GLU A 342 0.24 -43.14 -15.07
C GLU A 342 0.62 -42.41 -16.37
N LEU A 343 1.18 -41.21 -16.24
CA LEU A 343 1.89 -40.51 -17.33
C LEU A 343 3.39 -40.56 -17.04
N GLN A 344 4.11 -41.29 -17.87
CA GLN A 344 5.57 -41.31 -17.91
C GLN A 344 6.14 -39.96 -18.39
N PRO A 345 7.39 -39.61 -18.01
CA PRO A 345 7.96 -38.30 -18.27
C PRO A 345 8.52 -38.20 -19.70
N GLY A 346 7.85 -37.40 -20.53
CA GLY A 346 8.39 -36.91 -21.80
C GLY A 346 9.39 -35.79 -21.54
N THR A 347 10.64 -36.09 -21.81
CA THR A 347 11.78 -35.18 -21.87
C THR A 347 11.64 -34.26 -23.09
N ASP A 348 11.44 -32.96 -22.84
CA ASP A 348 11.99 -31.86 -23.65
C ASP A 348 11.68 -30.53 -22.95
N CYS A 349 12.55 -30.20 -21.98
CA CYS A 349 12.54 -28.90 -21.30
C CYS A 349 13.38 -27.93 -22.15
N GLY A 350 12.70 -27.17 -23.01
CA GLY A 350 13.25 -25.93 -23.55
C GLY A 350 13.51 -24.97 -22.38
N THR A 351 14.76 -24.60 -22.20
CA THR A 351 15.25 -23.71 -21.14
C THR A 351 14.52 -22.36 -21.17
N LEU A 352 13.69 -22.11 -20.16
CA LEU A 352 13.07 -20.82 -19.90
C LEU A 352 14.16 -19.82 -19.47
N SER A 353 14.53 -18.93 -20.39
CA SER A 353 15.37 -17.76 -20.12
C SER A 353 14.60 -16.74 -19.27
N ALA A 354 15.30 -16.11 -18.32
CA ALA A 354 14.78 -15.16 -17.36
C ALA A 354 14.60 -13.72 -17.90
N ASP A 355 14.82 -13.48 -19.19
CA ASP A 355 14.85 -12.12 -19.75
C ASP A 355 13.71 -11.88 -20.76
N ASP A 356 12.57 -11.38 -20.26
CA ASP A 356 11.46 -10.91 -21.09
C ASP A 356 11.44 -9.38 -21.29
N LEU A 357 12.41 -8.68 -20.69
CA LEU A 357 12.72 -7.27 -20.91
C LEU A 357 14.23 -7.14 -21.17
N VAL A 358 14.69 -7.75 -22.26
CA VAL A 358 16.06 -7.58 -22.73
C VAL A 358 16.21 -6.14 -23.20
N TYR A 359 17.16 -5.40 -22.62
CA TYR A 359 17.55 -4.11 -23.17
C TYR A 359 18.05 -4.32 -24.60
N HIS A 360 17.33 -3.80 -25.57
CA HIS A 360 17.66 -3.87 -26.97
C HIS A 360 18.59 -2.71 -27.33
N PRO A 361 19.90 -2.96 -27.54
CA PRO A 361 20.89 -1.89 -27.66
C PRO A 361 20.68 -1.01 -28.89
N GLU A 362 20.07 -1.53 -29.97
CA GLU A 362 19.79 -0.74 -31.17
C GLU A 362 18.66 0.28 -30.99
N THR A 363 17.74 0.04 -30.04
CA THR A 363 16.57 0.90 -29.80
C THR A 363 16.62 1.59 -28.44
N ALA A 364 17.65 1.31 -27.63
CA ALA A 364 17.81 1.77 -26.25
C ALA A 364 16.53 1.54 -25.42
N SER A 365 15.97 0.34 -25.53
CA SER A 365 14.61 0.01 -25.11
C SER A 365 14.58 -1.29 -24.32
N HIS A 366 13.73 -1.39 -23.30
CA HIS A 366 13.40 -2.68 -22.67
C HIS A 366 12.28 -3.43 -23.39
N PHE A 367 11.61 -2.77 -24.34
CA PHE A 367 10.59 -3.35 -25.18
C PHE A 367 11.19 -3.93 -26.47
N ASP A 368 11.01 -5.24 -26.66
CA ASP A 368 11.25 -5.93 -27.93
C ASP A 368 10.04 -5.74 -28.87
N PHE A 369 10.28 -5.39 -30.13
CA PHE A 369 9.24 -5.43 -31.17
C PHE A 369 9.04 -6.88 -31.68
N ASP A 370 9.09 -7.85 -30.77
CA ASP A 370 9.04 -9.28 -31.09
C ASP A 370 7.69 -9.64 -31.73
N ALA A 371 7.74 -10.10 -32.98
CA ALA A 371 6.56 -10.52 -33.72
C ALA A 371 5.86 -11.75 -33.13
N ASN A 372 6.57 -12.51 -32.27
CA ASN A 372 6.06 -13.66 -31.56
C ASN A 372 5.38 -13.31 -30.22
N VAL A 373 5.29 -12.02 -29.87
CA VAL A 373 4.66 -11.53 -28.64
C VAL A 373 3.42 -10.72 -28.96
N LEU A 374 2.28 -11.14 -28.40
CA LEU A 374 1.08 -10.32 -28.31
C LEU A 374 1.13 -9.51 -27.01
N ASN A 375 1.33 -8.20 -27.13
CA ASN A 375 1.32 -7.34 -25.96
C ASN A 375 -0.12 -7.00 -25.54
N MET A 376 -0.34 -6.74 -24.25
CA MET A 376 -1.64 -6.36 -23.72
C MET A 376 -1.49 -5.25 -22.68
N ILE A 377 -2.39 -4.27 -22.69
CA ILE A 377 -2.53 -3.29 -21.61
C ILE A 377 -3.98 -3.32 -21.11
N LEU A 378 -4.11 -3.34 -19.78
CA LEU A 378 -5.38 -3.39 -19.08
C LEU A 378 -5.70 -2.03 -18.48
N VAL A 379 -6.87 -1.48 -18.76
CA VAL A 379 -7.44 -0.36 -18.00
C VAL A 379 -8.40 -0.94 -16.96
N VAL A 380 -8.18 -0.67 -15.69
CA VAL A 380 -8.98 -1.21 -14.58
C VAL A 380 -9.51 -0.05 -13.74
N GLY A 381 -10.73 -0.13 -13.21
CA GLY A 381 -11.19 0.86 -12.25
C GLY A 381 -12.69 0.99 -12.13
N GLN A 382 -13.17 2.23 -12.07
CA GLN A 382 -14.59 2.52 -11.90
C GLN A 382 -15.26 3.07 -13.17
N SER A 383 -16.17 4.04 -13.06
CA SER A 383 -16.87 4.59 -14.24
C SER A 383 -15.91 5.23 -15.24
N TRP A 384 -14.78 5.78 -14.79
CA TRP A 384 -13.78 6.40 -15.66
C TRP A 384 -13.00 5.38 -16.50
N ALA A 385 -12.71 4.20 -15.95
CA ALA A 385 -12.18 3.09 -16.73
C ALA A 385 -13.14 2.70 -17.87
N LEU A 386 -14.44 2.73 -17.60
CA LEU A 386 -15.49 2.37 -18.55
C LEU A 386 -15.90 3.48 -19.52
N GLY A 387 -15.33 4.69 -19.43
CA GLY A 387 -15.76 5.81 -20.27
C GLY A 387 -17.16 6.33 -19.93
N GLY A 388 -17.57 6.29 -18.66
CA GLY A 388 -18.86 6.78 -18.19
C GLY A 388 -19.05 8.25 -18.54
N ASN A 389 -20.12 8.61 -19.23
CA ASN A 389 -20.35 9.96 -19.74
C ASN A 389 -21.87 10.14 -19.90
N ASN A 390 -22.40 11.06 -19.09
CA ASN A 390 -23.79 11.46 -19.03
C ASN A 390 -23.95 12.92 -19.50
N ASP A 391 -23.12 13.36 -20.44
CA ASP A 391 -23.19 14.71 -20.99
C ASP A 391 -24.56 14.95 -21.65
N GLU A 392 -25.30 15.91 -21.09
CA GLU A 392 -26.67 16.22 -21.51
C GLU A 392 -26.71 16.97 -22.86
N ALA A 393 -25.59 17.54 -23.31
CA ALA A 393 -25.46 18.18 -24.60
C ALA A 393 -25.19 17.19 -25.76
N GLY A 394 -25.06 15.89 -25.45
CA GLY A 394 -24.95 14.83 -26.46
C GLY A 394 -23.52 14.63 -26.96
N ASP A 395 -22.64 14.19 -26.06
CA ASP A 395 -21.25 13.88 -26.40
C ASP A 395 -21.10 12.50 -27.09
N ALA A 396 -20.29 12.45 -28.14
CA ALA A 396 -20.04 11.27 -28.97
C ALA A 396 -18.59 10.78 -28.81
N PRO A 397 -18.33 9.48 -29.02
CA PRO A 397 -16.96 8.99 -29.18
C PRO A 397 -16.24 9.75 -30.30
N LEU A 398 -14.96 10.06 -30.10
CA LEU A 398 -14.14 10.75 -31.10
C LEU A 398 -13.69 9.77 -32.18
N THR A 399 -13.42 8.53 -31.78
CA THR A 399 -12.98 7.48 -32.69
C THR A 399 -14.16 7.04 -33.56
N ALA A 400 -14.18 7.45 -34.83
CA ALA A 400 -15.21 7.06 -35.81
C ALA A 400 -14.82 5.81 -36.65
N VAL A 401 -13.53 5.52 -36.72
CA VAL A 401 -12.92 4.36 -37.42
C VAL A 401 -11.69 3.90 -36.64
N PRO A 402 -11.19 2.66 -36.84
CA PRO A 402 -9.93 2.25 -36.24
C PRO A 402 -8.76 3.15 -36.71
N GLU A 403 -8.07 3.80 -35.76
CA GLU A 403 -6.95 4.72 -36.05
C GLU A 403 -5.64 3.97 -36.33
N HIS A 404 -5.50 2.75 -35.83
CA HIS A 404 -4.30 1.92 -35.93
C HIS A 404 -4.62 0.47 -36.32
N PRO A 405 -5.19 0.25 -37.52
CA PRO A 405 -5.61 -1.08 -37.96
C PRO A 405 -4.45 -2.08 -37.98
N GLY A 406 -4.70 -3.30 -37.52
CA GLY A 406 -3.74 -4.39 -37.37
C GLY A 406 -2.71 -4.21 -36.25
N ARG A 407 -2.73 -3.09 -35.52
CA ARG A 407 -1.74 -2.76 -34.48
C ARG A 407 -2.37 -2.55 -33.11
N ALA A 408 -3.38 -1.69 -33.02
CA ALA A 408 -4.18 -1.55 -31.82
C ALA A 408 -5.40 -2.48 -31.92
N LEU A 409 -5.49 -3.44 -31.01
CA LEU A 409 -6.52 -4.47 -31.02
C LEU A 409 -7.41 -4.38 -29.79
N MET A 410 -8.61 -4.93 -29.89
CA MET A 410 -9.54 -5.20 -28.80
C MET A 410 -10.22 -6.55 -29.00
N PHE A 411 -11.02 -6.99 -28.03
CA PHE A 411 -11.91 -8.13 -28.23
C PHE A 411 -13.07 -7.78 -29.16
N ASP A 412 -13.61 -8.75 -29.89
CA ASP A 412 -14.80 -8.59 -30.74
C ASP A 412 -16.05 -8.11 -30.00
N ALA A 413 -16.11 -8.28 -28.67
CA ALA A 413 -17.13 -7.68 -27.81
C ALA A 413 -16.90 -6.18 -27.49
N GLY A 414 -15.82 -5.57 -27.97
CA GLY A 414 -15.41 -4.19 -27.67
C GLY A 414 -14.26 -4.11 -26.66
N SER A 415 -13.78 -2.89 -26.41
CA SER A 415 -12.73 -2.61 -25.43
C SER A 415 -13.16 -2.93 -24.00
N ALA A 416 -14.45 -2.81 -23.67
CA ALA A 416 -15.04 -3.25 -22.41
C ALA A 416 -16.06 -4.40 -22.62
N PRO A 417 -15.61 -5.68 -22.66
CA PRO A 417 -16.50 -6.81 -22.92
C PRO A 417 -17.61 -7.02 -21.89
N ARG A 418 -17.37 -6.71 -20.61
CA ARG A 418 -18.36 -6.81 -19.51
C ARG A 418 -19.02 -8.20 -19.42
N GLY A 419 -18.20 -9.25 -19.43
CA GLY A 419 -18.65 -10.63 -19.35
C GLY A 419 -19.27 -11.19 -20.63
N ARG A 420 -19.42 -10.39 -21.69
CA ARG A 420 -19.85 -10.88 -23.01
C ARG A 420 -18.83 -11.87 -23.56
N ARG A 421 -19.33 -12.87 -24.30
CA ARG A 421 -18.50 -13.85 -25.00
C ARG A 421 -17.56 -13.11 -25.96
N VAL A 422 -16.29 -13.49 -25.92
CA VAL A 422 -15.26 -13.02 -26.85
C VAL A 422 -14.76 -14.20 -27.67
N SER A 423 -14.60 -14.02 -28.98
CA SER A 423 -14.25 -15.10 -29.91
C SER A 423 -13.01 -14.82 -30.74
N LYS A 424 -12.62 -13.55 -30.88
CA LYS A 424 -11.42 -13.14 -31.62
C LYS A 424 -10.97 -11.74 -31.22
N LEU A 425 -9.78 -11.38 -31.67
CA LEU A 425 -9.29 -10.01 -31.65
C LEU A 425 -9.69 -9.28 -32.94
N VAL A 426 -10.01 -8.00 -32.83
CA VAL A 426 -10.34 -7.10 -33.93
C VAL A 426 -9.65 -5.75 -33.70
N ASP A 427 -9.61 -4.89 -34.73
CA ASP A 427 -9.06 -3.55 -34.56
C ASP A 427 -9.79 -2.77 -33.46
N LEU A 428 -9.03 -2.05 -32.64
CA LEU A 428 -9.57 -1.21 -31.57
C LEU A 428 -10.47 -0.14 -32.18
N PHE A 429 -11.75 -0.24 -31.83
CA PHE A 429 -12.77 0.70 -32.26
C PHE A 429 -13.87 0.81 -31.21
N GLU A 430 -13.90 1.93 -30.50
CA GLU A 430 -14.84 2.13 -29.41
C GLU A 430 -16.18 2.64 -29.92
N ARG A 431 -17.27 2.06 -29.39
CA ARG A 431 -18.63 2.45 -29.74
C ARG A 431 -19.36 2.85 -28.48
N ALA A 432 -20.16 3.91 -28.58
CA ALA A 432 -21.05 4.32 -27.51
C ALA A 432 -22.03 3.19 -27.15
N THR A 433 -22.14 2.87 -25.86
CA THR A 433 -23.13 1.95 -25.31
C THR A 433 -23.75 2.57 -24.07
N GLY A 434 -25.01 3.01 -24.19
CA GLY A 434 -25.71 3.74 -23.12
C GLY A 434 -24.96 4.99 -22.68
N SER A 435 -24.70 5.08 -21.37
CA SER A 435 -23.90 6.12 -20.71
C SER A 435 -22.39 5.90 -20.79
N THR A 436 -21.90 4.99 -21.64
CA THR A 436 -20.46 4.82 -21.87
C THR A 436 -20.09 5.14 -23.30
N LYS A 437 -19.08 5.99 -23.50
CA LYS A 437 -18.72 6.56 -24.81
C LYS A 437 -17.33 6.09 -25.25
N GLU A 438 -16.29 6.78 -24.80
CA GLU A 438 -14.87 6.52 -25.09
C GLU A 438 -14.20 6.13 -23.78
N THR A 439 -13.39 5.06 -23.79
CA THR A 439 -12.57 4.67 -22.65
C THR A 439 -11.15 5.22 -22.80
N PRO A 440 -10.30 5.15 -21.75
CA PRO A 440 -8.90 5.51 -21.89
C PRO A 440 -8.12 4.68 -22.93
N CYS A 441 -8.64 3.53 -23.37
CA CYS A 441 -7.98 2.65 -24.34
C CYS A 441 -7.68 3.34 -25.68
N GLY A 442 -8.61 4.15 -26.21
CA GLY A 442 -8.44 4.82 -27.50
C GLY A 442 -7.23 5.76 -27.50
N GLY A 443 -7.17 6.65 -26.51
CA GLY A 443 -6.04 7.57 -26.37
C GLY A 443 -4.73 6.88 -26.02
N LEU A 444 -4.78 5.87 -25.14
CA LEU A 444 -3.61 5.08 -24.79
C LEU A 444 -3.00 4.40 -26.02
N ALA A 445 -3.83 3.81 -26.87
CA ALA A 445 -3.40 3.21 -28.12
C ALA A 445 -2.81 4.26 -29.07
N ASP A 446 -3.47 5.39 -29.25
CA ASP A 446 -3.03 6.44 -30.18
C ASP A 446 -1.67 7.03 -29.81
N TYR A 447 -1.49 7.39 -28.53
CA TYR A 447 -0.22 7.89 -28.03
C TYR A 447 0.89 6.84 -28.19
N LEU A 448 0.64 5.59 -27.81
CA LEU A 448 1.61 4.50 -27.91
C LEU A 448 2.04 4.27 -29.36
N MET A 449 1.08 4.15 -30.27
CA MET A 449 1.33 3.78 -31.66
C MET A 449 2.03 4.89 -32.43
N ARG A 450 1.59 6.15 -32.30
CA ARG A 450 2.22 7.28 -32.99
C ARG A 450 3.61 7.57 -32.46
N THR A 451 3.80 7.51 -31.14
CA THR A 451 5.12 7.76 -30.55
C THR A 451 6.11 6.65 -30.91
N CYS A 452 5.70 5.39 -30.90
CA CYS A 452 6.56 4.28 -31.34
C CYS A 452 6.91 4.41 -32.83
N GLU A 453 5.95 4.74 -33.69
CA GLU A 453 6.23 4.93 -35.11
C GLU A 453 7.17 6.12 -35.36
N SER A 454 6.95 7.25 -34.68
CA SER A 454 7.81 8.43 -34.81
C SER A 454 9.22 8.19 -34.28
N ARG A 455 9.38 7.44 -33.18
CA ARG A 455 10.67 7.24 -32.50
C ARG A 455 11.45 6.06 -33.08
N PHE A 456 10.78 5.01 -33.55
CA PHE A 456 11.40 3.74 -33.93
C PHE A 456 11.06 3.29 -35.36
N GLY A 457 10.21 4.02 -36.09
CA GLY A 457 9.74 3.64 -37.43
C GLY A 457 8.85 2.39 -37.45
N LYS A 458 8.40 1.90 -36.28
CA LYS A 458 7.64 0.66 -36.13
C LYS A 458 6.56 0.80 -35.06
N LYS A 459 5.46 0.06 -35.23
CA LYS A 459 4.36 -0.03 -34.27
C LYS A 459 4.32 -1.43 -33.63
N PRO A 460 4.15 -1.54 -32.30
CA PRO A 460 3.86 -2.82 -31.68
C PRO A 460 2.44 -3.29 -32.03
N THR A 461 2.16 -4.58 -31.82
CA THR A 461 0.78 -5.09 -31.78
C THR A 461 0.37 -5.26 -30.32
N VAL A 462 -0.71 -4.57 -29.93
CA VAL A 462 -1.14 -4.46 -28.53
C VAL A 462 -2.66 -4.62 -28.44
N VAL A 463 -3.11 -5.48 -27.53
CA VAL A 463 -4.52 -5.60 -27.13
C VAL A 463 -4.81 -4.63 -25.99
N PHE A 464 -5.86 -3.84 -26.15
CA PHE A 464 -6.37 -2.94 -25.11
C PHE A 464 -7.71 -3.47 -24.60
N ALA A 465 -7.82 -3.57 -23.28
CA ALA A 465 -9.06 -3.98 -22.64
C ALA A 465 -9.32 -3.14 -21.39
N SER A 466 -10.58 -2.77 -21.19
CA SER A 466 -11.07 -2.02 -20.05
C SER A 466 -12.04 -2.86 -19.22
N VAL A 467 -11.84 -2.87 -17.91
CA VAL A 467 -12.70 -3.51 -16.93
C VAL A 467 -12.98 -2.54 -15.79
N GLY A 468 -14.23 -2.39 -15.42
CA GLY A 468 -14.55 -1.57 -14.28
C GLY A 468 -16.00 -1.67 -13.83
N ARG A 469 -16.31 -0.95 -12.76
CA ARG A 469 -17.67 -0.82 -12.21
C ARG A 469 -17.90 0.58 -11.67
N GLY A 470 -18.93 1.25 -12.18
CA GLY A 470 -19.30 2.57 -11.70
C GLY A 470 -19.54 2.59 -10.19
N GLY A 471 -18.96 3.58 -9.51
CA GLY A 471 -19.19 3.83 -8.08
C GLY A 471 -18.55 2.82 -7.12
N THR A 472 -17.77 1.84 -7.59
CA THR A 472 -17.10 0.89 -6.69
C THR A 472 -15.97 1.57 -5.92
N THR A 473 -15.79 1.25 -4.64
CA THR A 473 -14.55 1.47 -3.91
C THR A 473 -13.56 0.36 -4.24
N LEU A 474 -12.31 0.52 -3.81
CA LEU A 474 -11.26 -0.46 -4.05
C LEU A 474 -11.59 -1.80 -3.41
N SER A 475 -12.13 -1.79 -2.18
CA SER A 475 -12.49 -3.00 -1.42
C SER A 475 -13.87 -3.56 -1.73
N GLY A 476 -14.77 -2.78 -2.34
CA GLY A 476 -16.19 -3.17 -2.50
C GLY A 476 -17.00 -3.16 -1.20
N LEU A 477 -16.41 -2.66 -0.10
CA LEU A 477 -17.04 -2.67 1.22
C LEU A 477 -18.38 -1.91 1.18
N ASN A 478 -19.44 -2.57 1.64
CA ASN A 478 -20.82 -2.08 1.63
C ASN A 478 -21.43 -1.86 0.23
N GLN A 479 -20.97 -2.58 -0.80
CA GLN A 479 -21.47 -2.44 -2.18
C GLN A 479 -21.97 -3.76 -2.78
N GLY A 480 -21.42 -4.89 -2.31
CA GLY A 480 -21.85 -6.25 -2.64
C GLY A 480 -20.67 -7.22 -2.46
N SER A 481 -20.94 -8.51 -2.25
CA SER A 481 -19.87 -9.50 -2.04
C SER A 481 -18.97 -9.73 -3.27
N ALA A 482 -19.39 -9.28 -4.46
CA ALA A 482 -18.63 -9.37 -5.71
C ALA A 482 -18.11 -7.99 -6.19
N ASP A 483 -18.33 -6.94 -5.40
CA ASP A 483 -17.91 -5.57 -5.71
C ASP A 483 -16.45 -5.34 -5.31
N GLY A 484 -15.85 -4.27 -5.81
CA GLY A 484 -14.45 -3.94 -5.56
C GLY A 484 -13.54 -4.26 -6.72
N LEU A 485 -12.24 -4.12 -6.48
CA LEU A 485 -11.21 -4.41 -7.47
C LEU A 485 -10.21 -5.46 -7.00
N LEU A 486 -10.23 -5.83 -5.71
CA LEU A 486 -9.34 -6.86 -5.17
C LEU A 486 -9.66 -8.25 -5.72
N ARG A 487 -8.71 -9.17 -5.54
CA ARG A 487 -8.81 -10.57 -5.97
C ARG A 487 -10.12 -11.20 -5.53
N GLY A 488 -10.79 -11.89 -6.46
CA GLY A 488 -12.09 -12.52 -6.22
C GLY A 488 -13.30 -11.63 -6.52
N SER A 489 -13.13 -10.32 -6.66
CA SER A 489 -14.18 -9.43 -7.18
C SER A 489 -14.56 -9.78 -8.62
N ALA A 490 -15.75 -9.39 -9.06
CA ALA A 490 -16.19 -9.59 -10.45
C ALA A 490 -15.25 -8.90 -11.46
N GLN A 491 -14.66 -7.76 -11.08
CA GLN A 491 -13.72 -7.00 -11.90
C GLN A 491 -12.40 -7.75 -12.05
N HIS A 492 -11.86 -8.28 -10.94
CA HIS A 492 -10.65 -9.13 -10.99
C HIS A 492 -10.88 -10.37 -11.86
N LEU A 493 -11.99 -11.08 -11.66
CA LEU A 493 -12.32 -12.28 -12.43
C LEU A 493 -12.48 -11.98 -13.93
N GLU A 494 -13.09 -10.85 -14.28
CA GLU A 494 -13.21 -10.43 -15.68
C GLU A 494 -11.84 -10.11 -16.29
N VAL A 495 -10.95 -9.42 -15.57
CA VAL A 495 -9.57 -9.19 -16.05
C VAL A 495 -8.86 -10.51 -16.31
N MET A 496 -8.91 -11.46 -15.37
CA MET A 496 -8.29 -12.77 -15.55
C MET A 496 -8.89 -13.54 -16.72
N ARG A 497 -10.22 -13.48 -16.93
CA ARG A 497 -10.87 -14.08 -18.09
C ARG A 497 -10.37 -13.49 -19.40
N LEU A 498 -10.19 -12.17 -19.48
CA LEU A 498 -9.70 -11.48 -20.68
C LEU A 498 -8.22 -11.80 -20.95
N VAL A 499 -7.38 -11.82 -19.92
CA VAL A 499 -5.96 -12.24 -20.04
C VAL A 499 -5.87 -13.68 -20.54
N ALA A 500 -6.64 -14.60 -19.96
CA ALA A 500 -6.69 -15.99 -20.41
C ALA A 500 -7.13 -16.12 -21.87
N LYS A 501 -8.11 -15.31 -22.31
CA LYS A 501 -8.56 -15.28 -23.70
C LYS A 501 -7.52 -14.69 -24.66
N ALA A 502 -6.81 -13.65 -24.26
CA ALA A 502 -5.69 -13.13 -25.04
C ALA A 502 -4.57 -14.17 -25.17
N ALA A 503 -4.26 -14.93 -24.10
CA ALA A 503 -3.29 -16.02 -24.13
C ALA A 503 -3.72 -17.16 -25.08
N GLU A 504 -5.01 -17.53 -25.06
CA GLU A 504 -5.60 -18.53 -25.96
C GLU A 504 -5.46 -18.10 -27.44
N PHE A 505 -5.82 -16.86 -27.76
CA PHE A 505 -5.73 -16.33 -29.12
C PHE A 505 -4.26 -16.19 -29.58
N ALA A 506 -3.38 -15.71 -28.72
CA ALA A 506 -1.94 -15.65 -29.02
C ALA A 506 -1.38 -17.04 -29.33
N ARG A 507 -1.69 -18.05 -28.50
CA ARG A 507 -1.21 -19.42 -28.68
C ARG A 507 -1.70 -20.04 -29.97
N ALA A 508 -2.94 -19.76 -30.39
CA ALA A 508 -3.49 -20.23 -31.67
C ALA A 508 -2.72 -19.68 -32.88
N GLU A 509 -2.04 -18.54 -32.72
CA GLU A 509 -1.14 -17.93 -33.72
C GLU A 509 0.34 -18.29 -33.50
N GLY A 510 0.66 -19.20 -32.57
CA GLY A 510 2.05 -19.53 -32.21
C GLY A 510 2.79 -18.43 -31.44
N LYS A 511 2.05 -17.48 -30.85
CA LYS A 511 2.59 -16.36 -30.09
C LYS A 511 2.43 -16.57 -28.58
N ARG A 512 3.24 -15.87 -27.80
CA ARG A 512 3.06 -15.71 -26.35
C ARG A 512 2.37 -14.38 -26.04
N VAL A 513 1.67 -14.28 -24.91
CA VAL A 513 1.07 -13.01 -24.46
C VAL A 513 1.95 -12.38 -23.38
N ARG A 514 2.06 -11.05 -23.39
CA ARG A 514 2.75 -10.26 -22.37
C ARG A 514 1.88 -9.09 -21.96
N VAL A 515 1.52 -8.99 -20.69
CA VAL A 515 0.84 -7.81 -20.14
C VAL A 515 1.89 -6.79 -19.74
N LEU A 516 1.84 -5.61 -20.37
CA LEU A 516 2.82 -4.53 -20.17
C LEU A 516 2.52 -3.70 -18.93
N ALA A 517 1.24 -3.43 -18.65
CA ALA A 517 0.83 -2.59 -17.52
C ALA A 517 -0.65 -2.75 -17.18
N ILE A 518 -0.98 -2.38 -15.95
CA ILE A 518 -2.34 -2.11 -15.48
C ILE A 518 -2.50 -0.60 -15.30
N CYS A 519 -3.40 0.03 -16.02
CA CYS A 519 -3.78 1.44 -15.87
C CYS A 519 -5.00 1.53 -14.95
N LEU A 520 -4.81 1.91 -13.70
CA LEU A 520 -5.85 2.03 -12.68
C LEU A 520 -6.50 3.43 -12.73
N ALA A 521 -7.69 3.50 -13.33
CA ALA A 521 -8.56 4.67 -13.38
C ALA A 521 -9.61 4.64 -12.24
N HIS A 522 -9.17 5.00 -11.04
CA HIS A 522 -9.93 4.83 -9.81
C HIS A 522 -9.54 5.83 -8.70
N GLY A 523 -10.39 5.95 -7.67
CA GLY A 523 -10.12 6.66 -6.42
C GLY A 523 -11.23 7.61 -5.99
N GLU A 524 -12.13 7.96 -6.91
CA GLU A 524 -13.18 8.94 -6.67
C GLU A 524 -14.21 8.45 -5.64
N SER A 525 -14.56 7.16 -5.67
CA SER A 525 -15.52 6.58 -4.72
C SER A 525 -14.94 6.45 -3.32
N ASP A 526 -13.66 6.09 -3.20
CA ASP A 526 -12.93 6.06 -1.93
C ASP A 526 -12.74 7.46 -1.34
N ALA A 527 -12.35 8.42 -2.18
CA ALA A 527 -12.30 9.84 -1.80
C ALA A 527 -13.67 10.34 -1.30
N GLY A 528 -14.73 10.05 -2.04
CA GLY A 528 -16.09 10.44 -1.68
C GLY A 528 -16.63 9.79 -0.39
N ARG A 529 -16.07 8.65 0.02
CA ARG A 529 -16.41 7.94 1.27
C ARG A 529 -15.47 8.22 2.42
N GLY A 530 -14.43 9.03 2.21
CA GLY A 530 -13.44 9.35 3.25
C GLY A 530 -12.56 8.15 3.62
N THR A 531 -12.23 7.27 2.66
CA THR A 531 -11.30 6.17 2.91
C THR A 531 -9.96 6.73 3.41
N PRO A 532 -9.45 6.27 4.58
CA PRO A 532 -8.17 6.71 5.11
C PRO A 532 -7.00 6.47 4.15
N ALA A 533 -5.99 7.36 4.18
CA ALA A 533 -4.84 7.28 3.29
C ALA A 533 -4.13 5.92 3.34
N ASP A 534 -3.87 5.42 4.54
CA ASP A 534 -3.14 4.18 4.80
C ASP A 534 -3.90 2.95 4.27
N SER A 535 -5.22 2.93 4.46
CA SER A 535 -6.11 1.87 3.97
C SER A 535 -6.12 1.84 2.44
N TYR A 536 -6.30 3.00 1.81
CA TYR A 536 -6.30 3.09 0.35
C TYR A 536 -4.93 2.71 -0.22
N GLN A 537 -3.83 3.17 0.38
CA GLN A 537 -2.47 2.83 -0.03
C GLN A 537 -2.20 1.31 0.06
N ARG A 538 -2.55 0.67 1.18
CA ARG A 538 -2.44 -0.80 1.31
C ARG A 538 -3.28 -1.52 0.27
N GLY A 539 -4.49 -1.02 -0.01
CA GLY A 539 -5.37 -1.54 -1.04
C GLY A 539 -4.74 -1.49 -2.44
N LEU A 540 -4.11 -0.38 -2.81
CA LEU A 540 -3.41 -0.23 -4.09
C LEU A 540 -2.27 -1.24 -4.23
N ILE A 541 -1.46 -1.41 -3.18
CA ILE A 541 -0.36 -2.39 -3.14
C ILE A 541 -0.90 -3.81 -3.31
N LEU A 542 -1.94 -4.15 -2.56
CA LEU A 542 -2.56 -5.47 -2.61
C LEU A 542 -3.16 -5.76 -3.99
N LEU A 543 -3.89 -4.81 -4.57
CA LEU A 543 -4.47 -4.94 -5.91
C LEU A 543 -3.39 -5.23 -6.95
N ARG A 544 -2.31 -4.43 -6.97
CA ARG A 544 -1.18 -4.64 -7.88
C ARG A 544 -0.56 -6.02 -7.70
N GLN A 545 -0.33 -6.44 -6.45
CA GLN A 545 0.27 -7.73 -6.13
C GLN A 545 -0.57 -8.93 -6.56
N GLN A 546 -1.88 -8.85 -6.32
CA GLN A 546 -2.82 -9.88 -6.72
C GLN A 546 -2.92 -10.01 -8.24
N TYR A 547 -3.05 -8.89 -8.95
CA TYR A 547 -3.20 -8.90 -10.41
C TYR A 547 -1.92 -9.39 -11.09
N ASP A 548 -0.76 -8.91 -10.67
CA ASP A 548 0.52 -9.38 -11.18
C ASP A 548 0.72 -10.88 -11.00
N ALA A 549 0.48 -11.40 -9.79
CA ALA A 549 0.63 -12.82 -9.52
C ALA A 549 -0.26 -13.68 -10.44
N ASP A 550 -1.53 -13.30 -10.59
CA ASP A 550 -2.50 -14.04 -11.40
C ASP A 550 -2.24 -13.89 -12.91
N ILE A 551 -1.85 -12.69 -13.37
CA ILE A 551 -1.47 -12.45 -14.76
C ILE A 551 -0.22 -13.26 -15.13
N ARG A 552 0.82 -13.25 -14.30
CA ARG A 552 2.04 -14.04 -14.55
C ARG A 552 1.73 -15.53 -14.57
N HIS A 553 0.84 -15.99 -13.70
CA HIS A 553 0.38 -17.38 -13.73
C HIS A 553 -0.33 -17.74 -15.05
N LEU A 554 -1.20 -16.87 -15.57
CA LEU A 554 -1.97 -17.14 -16.79
C LEU A 554 -1.14 -17.00 -18.08
N THR A 555 -0.20 -16.07 -18.09
CA THR A 555 0.60 -15.73 -19.28
C THR A 555 1.92 -16.49 -19.34
N GLY A 556 2.43 -16.95 -18.20
CA GLY A 556 3.78 -17.49 -18.07
C GLY A 556 4.87 -16.42 -18.06
N GLN A 557 4.53 -15.12 -18.13
CA GLN A 557 5.54 -14.06 -18.15
C GLN A 557 6.28 -13.99 -16.80
N VAL A 558 7.59 -13.80 -16.84
CA VAL A 558 8.42 -13.72 -15.62
C VAL A 558 8.42 -12.31 -15.03
N ALA A 559 8.45 -11.29 -15.90
CA ALA A 559 8.50 -9.89 -15.51
C ALA A 559 7.22 -9.45 -14.78
N SER A 560 7.40 -8.74 -13.68
CA SER A 560 6.29 -8.19 -12.91
C SER A 560 5.48 -7.19 -13.73
N VAL A 561 4.15 -7.21 -13.55
CA VAL A 561 3.24 -6.26 -14.19
C VAL A 561 3.18 -4.98 -13.35
N PRO A 562 3.67 -3.83 -13.86
CA PRO A 562 3.53 -2.56 -13.19
C PRO A 562 2.08 -2.07 -13.23
N MET A 563 1.73 -1.23 -12.26
CA MET A 563 0.45 -0.54 -12.22
C MET A 563 0.65 0.97 -12.23
N LEU A 564 -0.01 1.66 -13.15
CA LEU A 564 -0.04 3.10 -13.21
C LEU A 564 -1.40 3.57 -12.70
N THR A 565 -1.41 4.54 -11.78
CA THR A 565 -2.62 5.21 -11.30
C THR A 565 -2.51 6.71 -11.53
N TYR A 566 -3.62 7.45 -11.44
CA TYR A 566 -3.63 8.92 -11.43
C TYR A 566 -4.05 9.45 -10.05
N GLN A 567 -3.92 10.75 -9.80
CA GLN A 567 -4.56 11.40 -8.65
C GLN A 567 -5.98 11.81 -8.98
N ALA A 568 -6.95 11.15 -8.35
CA ALA A 568 -8.36 11.38 -8.61
C ALA A 568 -8.76 12.81 -8.24
N ASN A 569 -9.47 13.49 -9.15
CA ASN A 569 -9.92 14.87 -8.96
C ASN A 569 -11.30 14.96 -8.27
N ARG A 570 -12.08 13.87 -8.25
CA ARG A 570 -13.44 13.86 -7.68
C ARG A 570 -13.43 13.24 -6.29
N GLY A 571 -14.20 13.83 -5.38
CA GLY A 571 -14.11 13.57 -3.93
C GLY A 571 -13.05 14.44 -3.24
N ALA A 572 -12.38 15.32 -3.99
CA ALA A 572 -11.30 16.16 -3.51
C ALA A 572 -11.77 17.24 -2.50
N SER A 573 -10.97 17.36 -1.44
CA SER A 573 -10.63 18.59 -0.72
C SER A 573 -11.68 19.68 -0.61
N ARG A 574 -12.47 19.69 0.47
CA ARG A 574 -13.17 20.91 0.93
C ARG A 574 -12.22 21.70 1.83
N PRO A 575 -12.42 23.03 2.01
CA PRO A 575 -11.68 23.78 3.02
C PRO A 575 -11.74 23.07 4.39
N GLY A 576 -10.60 22.54 4.85
CA GLY A 576 -10.47 21.79 6.10
C GLY A 576 -10.56 20.25 6.02
N ILE A 577 -10.93 19.64 4.89
CA ILE A 577 -11.00 18.17 4.73
C ILE A 577 -10.47 17.78 3.35
N ILE A 578 -9.33 17.10 3.31
CA ILE A 578 -8.73 16.59 2.07
C ILE A 578 -8.93 15.09 1.97
N ALA A 579 -9.32 14.62 0.79
CA ALA A 579 -9.41 13.20 0.49
C ALA A 579 -8.01 12.59 0.50
N GLU A 580 -7.62 12.05 1.64
CA GLU A 580 -6.29 11.48 1.86
C GLU A 580 -5.95 10.36 0.88
N SER A 581 -6.97 9.64 0.37
CA SER A 581 -6.83 8.64 -0.69
C SER A 581 -6.17 9.18 -1.96
N VAL A 582 -6.42 10.44 -2.33
CA VAL A 582 -5.82 11.10 -3.50
C VAL A 582 -4.32 11.33 -3.31
N TRP A 583 -3.88 11.63 -2.08
CA TRP A 583 -2.46 11.73 -1.76
C TRP A 583 -1.78 10.37 -1.73
N SER A 584 -2.48 9.33 -1.28
CA SER A 584 -1.96 7.97 -1.31
C SER A 584 -1.64 7.50 -2.72
N GLN A 585 -2.35 7.96 -3.75
CA GLN A 585 -2.03 7.66 -5.15
C GLN A 585 -0.65 8.18 -5.56
N LEU A 586 -0.22 9.32 -5.02
CA LEU A 586 1.14 9.84 -5.24
C LEU A 586 2.17 9.13 -4.35
N ARG A 587 1.83 8.90 -3.07
CA ARG A 587 2.77 8.36 -2.06
C ARG A 587 3.03 6.86 -2.21
N VAL A 588 2.11 6.11 -2.80
CA VAL A 588 2.23 4.64 -2.92
C VAL A 588 3.49 4.20 -3.68
N ALA A 589 3.98 5.01 -4.62
CA ALA A 589 5.21 4.71 -5.36
C ALA A 589 6.45 4.60 -4.46
N LYS A 590 6.44 5.22 -3.27
CA LYS A 590 7.50 5.06 -2.26
C LYS A 590 7.42 3.72 -1.55
N ALA A 591 6.23 3.13 -1.45
CA ALA A 591 5.98 1.88 -0.75
C ALA A 591 6.02 0.63 -1.66
N ASP A 592 5.64 0.78 -2.93
CA ASP A 592 5.79 -0.24 -3.96
C ASP A 592 6.29 0.40 -5.26
N PRO A 593 7.55 0.14 -5.69
CA PRO A 593 8.12 0.76 -6.88
C PRO A 593 7.48 0.29 -8.19
N HIS A 594 6.66 -0.77 -8.16
CA HIS A 594 5.88 -1.21 -9.32
C HIS A 594 4.55 -0.47 -9.46
N ILE A 595 4.25 0.47 -8.55
CA ILE A 595 3.10 1.37 -8.66
C ILE A 595 3.59 2.78 -8.97
N ARG A 596 3.08 3.38 -10.04
CA ARG A 596 3.44 4.75 -10.44
C ARG A 596 2.21 5.64 -10.46
N CYS A 597 2.39 6.90 -10.07
CA CYS A 597 1.39 7.94 -10.27
C CYS A 597 1.73 8.72 -11.53
N VAL A 598 0.78 8.83 -12.47
CA VAL A 598 0.96 9.60 -13.71
C VAL A 598 0.67 11.09 -13.55
N GLY A 599 0.34 11.51 -12.33
CA GLY A 599 -0.05 12.88 -12.00
C GLY A 599 -1.56 13.06 -11.87
N PRO A 600 -2.05 14.30 -11.76
CA PRO A 600 -3.46 14.60 -11.57
C PRO A 600 -4.24 14.66 -12.89
N VAL A 601 -5.55 14.45 -12.78
CA VAL A 601 -6.50 14.46 -13.92
C VAL A 601 -7.43 15.67 -13.90
N TYR A 602 -7.12 16.71 -13.10
CA TYR A 602 -8.05 17.83 -12.91
C TYR A 602 -8.22 18.74 -14.12
N HIS A 603 -7.32 18.66 -15.10
CA HIS A 603 -7.30 19.52 -16.28
C HIS A 603 -8.14 18.96 -17.44
N HIS A 604 -8.65 17.73 -17.34
CA HIS A 604 -9.48 17.12 -18.38
C HIS A 604 -10.90 17.67 -18.39
N GLU A 605 -11.52 17.63 -19.57
CA GLU A 605 -12.84 18.22 -19.84
C GLU A 605 -13.96 17.45 -19.12
N PRO A 606 -14.64 18.07 -18.14
CA PRO A 606 -15.78 17.44 -17.50
C PRO A 606 -17.00 17.40 -18.43
N GLU A 607 -17.88 16.43 -18.21
CA GLU A 607 -19.20 16.39 -18.84
C GLU A 607 -20.01 17.65 -18.48
N MET A 608 -20.93 18.06 -19.34
CA MET A 608 -21.90 19.11 -19.05
C MET A 608 -23.17 18.49 -18.44
N ARG A 609 -23.59 19.02 -17.29
CA ARG A 609 -24.86 18.69 -16.65
C ARG A 609 -25.59 19.97 -16.27
N SER A 610 -26.89 20.04 -16.55
CA SER A 610 -27.74 21.18 -16.19
C SER A 610 -27.82 21.42 -14.67
N ASP A 611 -27.64 20.37 -13.87
CA ASP A 611 -27.58 20.46 -12.40
C ASP A 611 -26.25 21.02 -11.86
N GLY A 612 -25.28 21.26 -12.74
CA GLY A 612 -23.96 21.74 -12.36
C GLY A 612 -23.24 20.82 -11.37
N ARG A 613 -23.43 19.49 -11.49
CA ARG A 613 -22.75 18.46 -10.70
C ARG A 613 -22.12 17.40 -11.60
N SER A 614 -21.14 17.79 -12.40
CA SER A 614 -20.42 16.88 -13.28
C SER A 614 -19.66 15.81 -12.48
N ALA A 615 -19.88 14.55 -12.85
CA ALA A 615 -19.33 13.38 -12.17
C ALA A 615 -18.27 12.66 -13.02
N HIS A 616 -18.31 12.92 -14.33
CA HIS A 616 -17.52 12.25 -15.34
C HIS A 616 -16.92 13.25 -16.33
N LEU A 617 -16.19 12.71 -17.30
CA LEU A 617 -15.54 13.46 -18.35
C LEU A 617 -16.30 13.31 -19.67
N LYS A 618 -16.05 14.25 -20.57
CA LYS A 618 -16.33 14.08 -21.99
C LYS A 618 -15.43 12.98 -22.57
N ALA A 619 -15.80 12.46 -23.74
CA ALA A 619 -15.03 11.46 -24.48
C ALA A 619 -13.57 11.91 -24.70
N ILE A 620 -13.36 13.19 -25.01
CA ILE A 620 -12.01 13.76 -25.18
C ILE A 620 -11.19 13.72 -23.87
N GLY A 621 -11.84 13.90 -22.72
CA GLY A 621 -11.19 13.81 -21.41
C GLY A 621 -10.67 12.39 -21.14
N TYR A 622 -11.47 11.35 -21.43
CA TYR A 622 -11.03 9.97 -21.30
C TYR A 622 -9.88 9.61 -22.23
N ARG A 623 -9.94 10.09 -23.47
CA ARG A 623 -8.85 9.93 -24.43
C ARG A 623 -7.55 10.54 -23.91
N ARG A 624 -7.63 11.73 -23.30
CA ARG A 624 -6.46 12.42 -22.70
C ARG A 624 -5.90 11.74 -21.46
N ILE A 625 -6.74 11.11 -20.64
CA ILE A 625 -6.27 10.18 -19.59
C ILE A 625 -5.46 9.04 -20.22
N GLY A 626 -5.95 8.50 -21.35
CA GLY A 626 -5.23 7.51 -22.14
C GLY A 626 -3.84 7.99 -22.59
N PHE A 627 -3.74 9.23 -23.11
CA PHE A 627 -2.45 9.84 -23.46
C PHE A 627 -1.51 9.95 -22.26
N GLN A 628 -2.02 10.35 -21.10
CA GLN A 628 -1.24 10.48 -19.88
C GLN A 628 -0.69 9.11 -19.40
N PHE A 629 -1.52 8.06 -19.40
CA PHE A 629 -1.04 6.70 -19.14
C PHE A 629 0.00 6.25 -20.18
N GLY A 630 -0.25 6.52 -21.45
CA GLY A 630 0.66 6.18 -22.54
C GLY A 630 2.02 6.86 -22.42
N HIS A 631 2.03 8.13 -21.98
CA HIS A 631 3.24 8.91 -21.74
C HIS A 631 4.16 8.21 -20.72
N PHE A 632 3.60 7.82 -19.58
CA PHE A 632 4.37 7.17 -18.52
C PHE A 632 4.71 5.71 -18.84
N ILE A 633 3.83 4.95 -19.49
CA ILE A 633 4.13 3.58 -19.94
C ILE A 633 5.28 3.58 -20.95
N LEU A 634 5.27 4.49 -21.92
CA LEU A 634 6.39 4.60 -22.86
C LEU A 634 7.69 4.98 -22.17
N ASP A 635 7.63 5.86 -21.16
CA ASP A 635 8.82 6.18 -20.40
C ASP A 635 9.33 4.98 -19.56
N ASP A 636 8.44 4.16 -19.00
CA ASP A 636 8.82 2.91 -18.32
C ASP A 636 9.48 1.90 -19.27
N LEU A 637 9.01 1.83 -20.51
CA LEU A 637 9.50 0.87 -21.51
C LEU A 637 10.77 1.35 -22.22
N PHE A 638 10.93 2.65 -22.43
CA PHE A 638 11.90 3.25 -23.35
C PHE A 638 12.67 4.46 -22.77
N GLY A 639 12.41 4.85 -21.54
CA GLY A 639 12.89 6.08 -20.91
C GLY A 639 13.61 5.83 -19.58
N PRO A 640 14.11 6.91 -18.95
CA PRO A 640 14.87 6.83 -17.70
C PRO A 640 13.99 6.64 -16.45
N GLY A 641 12.67 6.66 -16.57
CA GLY A 641 11.73 6.65 -15.44
C GLY A 641 11.28 8.07 -15.09
N LEU A 642 10.09 8.45 -15.59
CA LEU A 642 9.52 9.78 -15.46
C LEU A 642 8.73 9.94 -14.17
N GLU A 643 9.11 10.87 -13.30
CA GLU A 643 8.27 11.21 -12.15
C GLU A 643 7.12 12.15 -12.53
N PRO A 644 5.95 12.03 -11.87
CA PRO A 644 4.90 13.04 -12.00
C PRO A 644 5.43 14.41 -11.56
N LEU A 645 4.80 15.49 -12.04
CA LEU A 645 5.22 16.83 -11.67
C LEU A 645 4.86 17.07 -10.20
N ARG A 646 5.85 16.97 -9.32
CA ARG A 646 5.70 17.07 -7.87
C ARG A 646 6.82 17.89 -7.26
N VAL A 647 6.62 18.34 -6.03
CA VAL A 647 7.67 19.01 -5.26
C VAL A 647 8.72 17.99 -4.83
N SER A 648 9.96 18.24 -5.22
CA SER A 648 11.13 17.46 -4.81
C SER A 648 11.77 18.03 -3.55
N HIS A 649 11.77 19.36 -3.38
CA HIS A 649 12.41 20.03 -2.26
C HIS A 649 11.69 21.32 -1.85
N VAL A 650 11.76 21.66 -0.56
CA VAL A 650 11.22 22.90 0.01
C VAL A 650 12.31 23.63 0.76
N ARG A 651 12.48 24.92 0.51
CA ARG A 651 13.48 25.74 1.18
C ARG A 651 12.96 27.13 1.52
N LEU A 652 13.40 27.68 2.65
CA LEU A 652 13.20 29.09 2.96
C LEU A 652 14.27 29.90 2.22
N LEU A 653 13.85 30.72 1.24
CA LEU A 653 14.76 31.56 0.46
C LEU A 653 15.02 32.90 1.15
N ARG A 654 13.96 33.47 1.74
CA ARG A 654 13.95 34.71 2.53
C ARG A 654 12.88 34.56 3.61
N PRO A 655 12.87 35.38 4.68
CA PRO A 655 11.88 35.26 5.75
C PRO A 655 10.42 35.23 5.27
N ASN A 656 10.10 35.87 4.14
CA ASN A 656 8.78 35.91 3.53
C ASN A 656 8.72 35.24 2.13
N VAL A 657 9.72 34.43 1.76
CA VAL A 657 9.75 33.74 0.46
C VAL A 657 10.12 32.27 0.62
N ILE A 658 9.22 31.38 0.21
CA ILE A 658 9.44 29.93 0.19
C ILE A 658 9.74 29.50 -1.24
N GLY A 659 10.77 28.68 -1.41
CA GLY A 659 11.10 28.02 -2.66
C GLY A 659 10.57 26.59 -2.68
N LEU A 660 9.75 26.26 -3.67
CA LEU A 660 9.39 24.88 -4.02
C LEU A 660 10.16 24.48 -5.27
N GLU A 661 11.05 23.50 -5.15
CA GLU A 661 11.70 22.89 -6.31
C GLU A 661 10.83 21.74 -6.82
N TYR A 662 10.55 21.73 -8.12
CA TYR A 662 9.79 20.68 -8.79
C TYR A 662 10.71 19.66 -9.47
N SER A 663 10.19 18.44 -9.65
CA SER A 663 10.90 17.35 -10.36
C SER A 663 11.35 17.73 -11.78
N ARG A 664 10.63 18.64 -12.43
CA ARG A 664 10.87 19.10 -13.81
C ARG A 664 10.67 20.60 -13.94
N THR A 665 11.11 21.15 -15.08
CA THR A 665 10.98 22.58 -15.36
C THR A 665 9.51 22.97 -15.50
N ILE A 666 9.13 24.07 -14.86
CA ILE A 666 7.75 24.49 -14.71
C ILE A 666 7.47 25.83 -15.36
N THR A 667 6.18 26.11 -15.55
CA THR A 667 5.66 27.43 -15.86
C THR A 667 4.31 27.64 -15.18
N LEU A 668 3.87 28.89 -15.13
CA LEU A 668 2.57 29.28 -14.59
C LEU A 668 1.60 29.46 -15.75
N GLU A 669 0.53 28.67 -15.76
CA GLU A 669 -0.54 28.77 -16.75
C GLU A 669 -1.27 30.11 -16.67
N GLN A 670 -1.63 30.65 -17.83
CA GLN A 670 -2.34 31.92 -17.99
C GLN A 670 -3.64 31.77 -18.80
N ASN A 671 -3.88 30.61 -19.40
CA ASN A 671 -5.04 30.36 -20.25
C ASN A 671 -6.19 29.68 -19.46
N ASP A 672 -7.22 30.47 -19.16
CA ASP A 672 -8.44 30.02 -18.47
C ASP A 672 -9.26 28.96 -19.21
N ASP A 673 -9.12 28.87 -20.54
CA ASP A 673 -9.79 27.84 -21.35
C ASP A 673 -9.19 26.46 -21.11
N ARG A 674 -7.88 26.40 -20.83
CA ARG A 674 -7.18 25.16 -20.50
C ARG A 674 -7.43 24.77 -19.05
N ILE A 675 -7.26 25.73 -18.15
CA ILE A 675 -7.60 25.58 -16.74
C ILE A 675 -7.90 26.96 -16.17
N ASN A 676 -9.01 27.11 -15.46
CA ASN A 676 -9.37 28.42 -14.91
C ASN A 676 -8.42 28.76 -13.76
N VAL A 677 -7.47 29.65 -14.03
CA VAL A 677 -6.47 30.14 -13.08
C VAL A 677 -6.89 31.48 -12.48
N SER A 678 -7.67 32.29 -13.19
CA SER A 678 -8.03 33.64 -12.77
C SER A 678 -8.80 33.71 -11.44
N ASN A 679 -9.57 32.67 -11.11
CA ASN A 679 -10.31 32.58 -9.84
C ASN A 679 -9.54 31.84 -8.72
N LEU A 680 -8.32 31.34 -8.97
CA LEU A 680 -7.50 30.67 -7.96
C LEU A 680 -6.80 31.67 -7.03
N GLY A 681 -6.82 32.96 -7.35
CA GLY A 681 -6.16 34.01 -6.59
C GLY A 681 -4.64 33.96 -6.68
N ALA A 682 -3.97 34.73 -5.83
CA ALA A 682 -2.52 34.96 -5.88
C ALA A 682 -1.65 33.70 -5.76
N GLY A 683 -2.17 32.65 -5.13
CA GLY A 683 -1.47 31.37 -4.97
C GLY A 683 -1.63 30.42 -6.16
N LEU A 684 -2.45 30.74 -7.16
CA LEU A 684 -2.73 29.88 -8.34
C LEU A 684 -2.98 28.40 -7.97
N GLY A 685 -3.72 28.16 -6.89
CA GLY A 685 -4.06 26.83 -6.39
C GLY A 685 -3.11 26.27 -5.32
N ILE A 686 -2.17 27.08 -4.84
CA ILE A 686 -1.41 26.85 -3.60
C ILE A 686 -2.05 27.63 -2.45
N ASP A 687 -2.33 26.92 -1.35
CA ASP A 687 -2.88 27.48 -0.12
C ASP A 687 -1.94 27.26 1.07
N ALA A 688 -1.81 28.26 1.94
CA ALA A 688 -1.09 28.13 3.20
C ALA A 688 -2.08 27.94 4.37
N VAL A 689 -1.86 26.91 5.18
CA VAL A 689 -2.71 26.56 6.34
C VAL A 689 -1.83 26.45 7.58
N GLY A 690 -2.43 26.69 8.76
CA GLY A 690 -1.70 26.67 10.05
C GLY A 690 -1.06 28.02 10.41
N MET A 691 -1.30 29.06 9.61
CA MET A 691 -0.71 30.40 9.80
C MET A 691 -1.41 31.23 10.89
N GLY A 692 -2.61 30.86 11.34
CA GLY A 692 -3.45 31.64 12.26
C GLY A 692 -4.24 32.76 11.56
N ALA A 693 -5.23 33.34 12.25
CA ALA A 693 -6.17 34.30 11.65
C ALA A 693 -5.53 35.62 11.19
N ALA A 694 -4.39 36.01 11.78
CA ALA A 694 -3.58 37.17 11.38
C ALA A 694 -2.25 36.77 10.69
N GLY A 695 -2.15 35.52 10.25
CA GLY A 695 -0.92 34.98 9.66
C GLY A 695 -0.59 35.54 8.27
N PRO A 696 0.66 35.37 7.79
CA PRO A 696 1.05 35.77 6.45
C PRO A 696 0.18 35.12 5.38
N THR A 697 -0.15 35.86 4.33
CA THR A 697 -0.92 35.37 3.16
C THR A 697 -0.05 35.34 1.91
N ILE A 698 -0.36 34.44 0.97
CA ILE A 698 0.35 34.37 -0.32
C ILE A 698 -0.07 35.58 -1.16
N THR A 699 0.91 36.33 -1.65
CA THR A 699 0.73 37.57 -2.43
C THR A 699 1.04 37.39 -3.92
N SER A 700 1.97 36.50 -4.25
CA SER A 700 2.27 36.14 -5.64
C SER A 700 3.09 34.85 -5.72
N LEU A 701 3.09 34.27 -6.92
CA LEU A 701 4.01 33.22 -7.34
C LEU A 701 4.93 33.73 -8.45
N ALA A 702 6.18 33.28 -8.46
CA ALA A 702 7.12 33.56 -9.53
C ALA A 702 8.01 32.34 -9.82
N ILE A 703 8.35 32.11 -11.09
CA ILE A 703 9.41 31.16 -11.44
C ILE A 703 10.75 31.85 -11.21
N SER A 704 11.68 31.19 -10.52
CA SER A 704 12.99 31.78 -10.26
C SER A 704 13.73 32.05 -11.57
N ALA A 705 14.31 33.24 -11.70
CA ALA A 705 15.08 33.61 -12.88
C ALA A 705 16.38 32.79 -13.05
N ARG A 706 16.81 32.08 -12.00
CA ARG A 706 18.05 31.29 -11.99
C ARG A 706 17.83 29.80 -12.23
N ASP A 707 16.61 29.32 -11.98
CA ASP A 707 16.25 27.91 -12.03
C ASP A 707 14.76 27.78 -12.34
N ASP A 708 14.43 27.32 -13.55
CA ASP A 708 13.04 27.18 -13.99
C ASP A 708 12.34 25.94 -13.43
N LYS A 709 12.97 25.21 -12.49
CA LYS A 709 12.30 24.24 -11.60
C LYS A 709 11.86 24.84 -10.27
N LEU A 710 12.40 26.01 -9.90
CA LEU A 710 12.14 26.64 -8.62
C LEU A 710 10.97 27.62 -8.72
N LEU A 711 9.90 27.34 -7.98
CA LEU A 711 8.79 28.24 -7.73
C LEU A 711 9.05 29.04 -6.44
N GLU A 712 9.04 30.37 -6.54
CA GLU A 712 9.09 31.30 -5.42
C GLU A 712 7.66 31.68 -5.00
N ILE A 713 7.31 31.41 -3.75
CA ILE A 713 6.04 31.77 -3.12
C ILE A 713 6.28 32.96 -2.21
N HIS A 714 5.67 34.09 -2.52
CA HIS A 714 5.85 35.33 -1.79
C HIS A 714 4.73 35.53 -0.77
N PHE A 715 5.10 35.75 0.48
CA PHE A 715 4.18 36.03 1.57
C PHE A 715 4.14 37.52 1.92
N SER A 716 2.98 37.96 2.42
CA SER A 716 2.74 39.34 2.85
C SER A 716 3.63 39.78 4.03
N ASN A 717 4.07 38.83 4.85
CA ASN A 717 4.91 39.03 6.03
C ASN A 717 5.85 37.83 6.22
N PRO A 718 6.90 37.94 7.04
CA PRO A 718 7.74 36.81 7.42
C PRO A 718 6.96 35.65 8.04
N ILE A 719 7.40 34.43 7.76
CA ILE A 719 6.82 33.20 8.30
C ILE A 719 7.46 32.95 9.67
N SER A 720 6.65 33.03 10.74
CA SER A 720 7.14 33.00 12.12
C SER A 720 6.52 31.88 12.96
N ARG A 721 5.90 30.87 12.34
CA ARG A 721 5.19 29.80 13.07
C ARG A 721 5.57 28.42 12.56
N SER A 722 5.88 27.51 13.49
CA SER A 722 6.12 26.10 13.21
C SER A 722 4.80 25.35 12.93
N GLY A 723 4.87 24.30 12.09
CA GLY A 723 3.72 23.45 11.76
C GLY A 723 2.79 23.99 10.65
N ALA A 724 3.13 25.11 10.02
CA ALA A 724 2.41 25.59 8.84
C ALA A 724 2.67 24.72 7.61
N LYS A 725 1.66 24.55 6.75
CA LYS A 725 1.70 23.66 5.59
C LYS A 725 1.22 24.38 4.34
N LEU A 726 1.85 24.05 3.22
CA LEU A 726 1.39 24.39 1.89
C LEU A 726 0.60 23.23 1.31
N PHE A 727 -0.53 23.56 0.73
CA PHE A 727 -1.43 22.65 0.03
C PHE A 727 -1.40 23.00 -1.45
N ILE A 728 -0.95 22.07 -2.28
CA ILE A 728 -0.79 22.26 -3.72
C ILE A 728 -1.95 21.58 -4.42
N ALA A 729 -2.53 22.27 -5.42
CA ALA A 729 -3.66 21.79 -6.21
C ALA A 729 -4.83 21.29 -5.33
N ALA A 730 -5.13 22.02 -4.26
CA ALA A 730 -6.19 21.71 -3.31
C ALA A 730 -7.35 22.73 -3.32
N ARG A 731 -7.15 23.88 -3.97
CA ARG A 731 -8.13 24.97 -3.99
C ARG A 731 -9.32 24.67 -4.89
N ILE A 732 -10.52 24.76 -4.32
CA ILE A 732 -11.80 24.67 -5.03
C ILE A 732 -12.43 26.06 -5.12
N THR A 733 -13.01 26.39 -6.26
CA THR A 733 -13.64 27.70 -6.53
C THR A 733 -15.12 27.61 -6.86
N GLY A 734 -15.68 26.40 -6.95
CA GLY A 734 -17.10 26.16 -7.19
C GLY A 734 -17.58 24.85 -6.57
N THR A 735 -18.63 24.26 -7.14
CA THR A 735 -19.21 23.00 -6.64
C THR A 735 -18.90 21.81 -7.55
N ASN A 736 -18.36 22.06 -8.75
CA ASN A 736 -18.00 21.02 -9.71
C ASN A 736 -16.58 20.50 -9.56
N CYS A 737 -16.35 19.29 -10.09
CA CYS A 737 -15.00 18.81 -10.38
C CYS A 737 -14.48 19.39 -11.70
N GLY A 738 -13.22 19.12 -12.02
CA GLY A 738 -12.61 19.45 -13.31
C GLY A 738 -11.95 20.83 -13.36
N ARG A 739 -11.54 21.21 -14.57
CA ARG A 739 -10.57 22.28 -14.85
C ARG A 739 -11.02 23.71 -14.55
N HIS A 740 -12.30 23.93 -14.24
CA HIS A 740 -12.86 25.27 -14.01
C HIS A 740 -13.22 25.58 -12.55
N GLU A 741 -13.69 24.59 -11.80
CA GLU A 741 -14.21 24.80 -10.44
C GLU A 741 -13.58 23.86 -9.39
N GLY A 742 -13.08 22.70 -9.82
CA GLY A 742 -12.54 21.66 -8.93
C GLY A 742 -11.16 21.98 -8.37
N ALA A 743 -10.64 21.07 -7.54
CA ALA A 743 -9.32 21.20 -6.93
C ALA A 743 -8.24 21.19 -8.02
N ARG A 744 -7.45 22.26 -8.10
CA ARG A 744 -6.47 22.43 -9.19
C ARG A 744 -5.38 23.43 -8.88
N SER A 745 -4.34 23.44 -9.72
CA SER A 745 -3.29 24.45 -9.71
C SER A 745 -2.99 24.97 -11.12
N GLY A 746 -2.49 26.20 -11.20
CA GLY A 746 -1.98 26.78 -12.44
C GLY A 746 -0.53 26.39 -12.74
N ILE A 747 0.00 25.32 -12.14
CA ILE A 747 1.41 24.93 -12.27
C ILE A 747 1.50 23.68 -13.13
N ARG A 748 2.30 23.77 -14.20
CA ARG A 748 2.52 22.68 -15.15
C ARG A 748 3.96 22.65 -15.66
N THR A 749 4.32 21.60 -16.38
CA THR A 749 5.60 21.52 -17.06
C THR A 749 5.70 22.63 -18.11
N LYS A 750 6.92 23.15 -18.27
CA LYS A 750 7.24 24.13 -19.32
C LYS A 750 7.12 23.53 -20.72
N VAL A 751 7.51 22.27 -20.86
CA VAL A 751 7.50 21.53 -22.12
C VAL A 751 6.25 20.64 -22.20
N ARG A 752 5.57 20.69 -23.34
CA ARG A 752 4.46 19.79 -23.68
C ARG A 752 4.98 18.39 -23.98
N TYR A 753 4.26 17.35 -23.55
CA TYR A 753 4.62 15.96 -23.87
C TYR A 753 3.93 15.43 -25.13
N TYR A 754 2.82 16.05 -25.54
CA TYR A 754 2.05 15.62 -26.72
C TYR A 754 1.23 16.77 -27.32
N VAL A 755 0.69 16.55 -28.51
CA VAL A 755 -0.33 17.40 -29.13
C VAL A 755 -1.47 16.48 -29.55
N ASP A 756 -2.66 16.73 -29.02
CA ASP A 756 -3.85 15.96 -29.32
C ASP A 756 -4.22 16.11 -30.80
N PRO A 757 -4.22 15.02 -31.61
CA PRO A 757 -4.46 15.13 -33.04
C PRO A 757 -5.90 15.52 -33.41
N HIS A 758 -6.84 15.47 -32.46
CA HIS A 758 -8.25 15.79 -32.74
C HIS A 758 -8.54 17.28 -32.76
N ASP A 759 -7.91 18.03 -31.85
CA ASP A 759 -8.18 19.47 -31.70
C ASP A 759 -6.90 20.32 -31.58
N ASN A 760 -5.72 19.72 -31.77
CA ASN A 760 -4.40 20.33 -31.65
C ASN A 760 -4.09 20.89 -30.26
N THR A 761 -4.81 20.45 -29.22
CA THR A 761 -4.50 20.85 -27.85
C THR A 761 -3.16 20.28 -27.41
N GLU A 762 -2.25 21.16 -27.00
CA GLU A 762 -0.99 20.75 -26.40
C GLU A 762 -1.23 20.10 -25.03
N MET A 763 -0.53 19.00 -24.74
CA MET A 763 -0.67 18.25 -23.50
C MET A 763 0.54 18.47 -22.59
N TYR A 764 0.31 18.74 -21.32
CA TYR A 764 1.32 19.05 -20.31
C TYR A 764 1.12 18.19 -19.07
N ASP A 765 2.19 17.97 -18.31
CA ASP A 765 2.05 17.40 -16.97
C ASP A 765 1.77 18.51 -15.95
N TRP A 766 0.86 18.23 -15.03
CA TRP A 766 0.34 19.20 -14.08
C TRP A 766 0.81 18.90 -12.66
N ALA A 767 0.97 19.93 -11.84
CA ALA A 767 1.45 19.78 -10.49
C ALA A 767 0.49 18.92 -9.67
N CYS A 768 1.04 17.87 -9.06
CA CYS A 768 0.35 16.94 -8.20
C CYS A 768 -0.34 17.63 -7.02
N SER A 769 -1.46 17.06 -6.58
CA SER A 769 -2.07 17.42 -5.31
C SER A 769 -1.22 16.83 -4.18
N GLU A 770 -0.59 17.68 -3.38
CA GLU A 770 0.26 17.25 -2.26
C GLU A 770 0.28 18.30 -1.13
N THR A 771 0.81 17.89 0.01
CA THR A 771 1.10 18.76 1.15
C THR A 771 2.58 18.81 1.42
N VAL A 772 3.07 20.01 1.70
CA VAL A 772 4.46 20.28 2.00
C VAL A 772 4.54 21.10 3.28
N GLU A 773 5.40 20.66 4.20
CA GLU A 773 5.62 21.39 5.45
C GLU A 773 6.52 22.60 5.21
N LEU A 774 6.18 23.73 5.84
CA LEU A 774 7.00 24.93 5.72
C LEU A 774 8.25 24.81 6.60
N PRO A 775 9.45 25.01 6.05
CA PRO A 775 10.66 25.13 6.85
C PRO A 775 10.52 26.32 7.79
N TYR A 776 10.80 26.09 9.08
CA TYR A 776 10.77 27.10 10.13
C TYR A 776 12.20 27.60 10.43
N GLN A 777 12.34 28.85 10.90
CA GLN A 777 13.62 29.46 11.27
C GLN A 777 14.03 29.15 12.70
#